data_AF-A0A8I6RXI6-F1
#
_entry.id   AF-A0A8I6RXI6-F1
#
_cell.length_a   1.000
_cell.length_b   1.000
_cell.length_c   1.000
_cell.angle_alpha   90.00
_cell.angle_beta   90.00
_cell.angle_gamma   90.00
#
_symmetry.space_group_name_H-M   'P 1'
#
loop_
_entity.id
_entity.type
_entity.pdbx_description
1 polymer ?
#
loop_
_entity_poly.entity_id
_entity_poly.type
_entity_poly.pdbx_seq_one_letter_code
_entity_poly.pdbx_strand_id
1 'polypeptide(L)'
;MCVSTMSSVEPREMAKGDIKWIMTVIPDALKNLAVVTNSNAECNKHGELYKNCLSNNSFWAVKMYDSTASSPTGFLTSSSYNFGAYDQCLSIEVPSYNLNGQYCLVSLSFQPDALVYPEYHKIRNDAVYTDVGAFESAWLKLKRSKDPRIKYRDTIHLAVCVPSSCSPQDVQLALQKLLNPILKQGGIAGNITVDPKYCQTLEERLKLDIHGSIFLLILATLTTLVVTATLVHIFVFNDEQLSKLSNWFFKFSLVTNLKKLTKSEGPKELQFLSGMKVWSMIIIIYGHRLLSNLYKNVLNPEDQEKKYGQFLQTVNFNGAIVVNTFLLISGFLSYHKYLLQVEDKRRINPFLFILFRWLRVTPVYMVVIGFCALILPISEGGPFWKSEGLTRYSNCRRNWWTYILFINNYYKTEEECLIPSWYLAVDMQLFVICTVVGYVTLKNRKIVSAIISILLLASIALPAYVFYQGKYNAVIKFYLNYLPNYFHEEDYINTYTRTHMRASPYFAGMATALLYIHLQKNNFKFNKWQMGTGTVLAVLFTIGTLLSAWIFFIPGHETSLILNVLYGSLNRLLWALALAWVILAESTTGFGMVSHILNQNVYAPLSKLTLSVLIVHTPLQQYLLLQQRLPNHLDLTMTIWMTCGDVLISYTLALILYLIVEAPLSNLQVLLLKKLLSNK
;
A
#
# COMPACT_ATOMS: atom_id res chain seq x y z
N MET A 1 -46.71 -48.38 -25.00
CA MET A 1 -46.10 -49.49 -24.22
C MET A 1 -44.59 -49.36 -24.33
N CYS A 2 -43.91 -49.00 -23.25
CA CYS A 2 -42.53 -49.42 -23.01
C CYS A 2 -42.46 -49.75 -21.52
N VAL A 3 -42.38 -51.04 -21.25
CA VAL A 3 -42.35 -51.63 -19.91
C VAL A 3 -40.94 -51.53 -19.34
N SER A 4 -40.92 -51.28 -18.04
CA SER A 4 -39.85 -51.24 -17.08
C SER A 4 -38.98 -52.50 -16.98
N THR A 5 -37.69 -52.30 -16.70
CA THR A 5 -36.96 -53.10 -15.72
C THR A 5 -36.15 -52.16 -14.83
N MET A 6 -36.73 -51.79 -13.69
CA MET A 6 -36.00 -51.18 -12.57
C MET A 6 -35.23 -52.30 -11.87
N SER A 7 -33.90 -52.30 -11.93
CA SER A 7 -33.08 -53.00 -10.94
C SER A 7 -32.92 -52.07 -9.74
N SER A 8 -33.45 -52.51 -8.60
CA SER A 8 -33.25 -51.91 -7.28
C SER A 8 -31.76 -51.80 -6.96
N VAL A 9 -31.25 -50.58 -6.91
CA VAL A 9 -29.95 -50.30 -6.28
C VAL A 9 -30.22 -50.04 -4.81
N GLU A 10 -29.89 -51.01 -3.97
CA GLU A 10 -29.81 -50.83 -2.52
C GLU A 10 -28.78 -49.72 -2.19
N PRO A 11 -28.99 -48.95 -1.11
CA PRO A 11 -28.02 -47.94 -0.69
C PRO A 11 -26.78 -48.67 -0.17
N ARG A 12 -25.68 -48.66 -0.94
CA ARG A 12 -24.36 -49.08 -0.45
C ARG A 12 -23.98 -48.19 0.74
N GLU A 13 -23.77 -48.81 1.90
CA GLU A 13 -23.01 -48.20 2.98
C GLU A 13 -21.64 -47.75 2.45
N MET A 14 -21.32 -46.46 2.58
CA MET A 14 -20.03 -45.90 2.16
C MET A 14 -18.90 -46.59 2.93
N ALA A 15 -17.95 -47.20 2.21
CA ALA A 15 -16.76 -47.77 2.80
C ALA A 15 -15.82 -46.66 3.31
N LYS A 16 -15.05 -46.95 4.36
CA LYS A 16 -13.93 -46.09 4.81
C LYS A 16 -12.99 -45.83 3.62
N GLY A 17 -12.97 -44.60 3.11
CA GLY A 17 -12.08 -44.18 2.02
C GLY A 17 -12.74 -43.51 0.82
N ASP A 18 -14.06 -43.55 0.67
CA ASP A 18 -14.78 -42.97 -0.49
C ASP A 18 -15.02 -41.45 -0.37
N ILE A 19 -13.99 -40.67 -0.04
CA ILE A 19 -14.08 -39.21 -0.07
C ILE A 19 -13.90 -38.68 -1.50
N LYS A 20 -14.90 -37.96 -2.03
CA LYS A 20 -14.80 -37.34 -3.36
C LYS A 20 -13.86 -36.14 -3.33
N TRP A 21 -13.14 -35.89 -4.41
CA TRP A 21 -12.31 -34.68 -4.51
C TRP A 21 -13.18 -33.42 -4.65
N ILE A 22 -12.95 -32.40 -3.81
CA ILE A 22 -13.81 -31.20 -3.74
C ILE A 22 -14.05 -30.52 -5.10
N MET A 23 -13.04 -30.52 -5.97
CA MET A 23 -13.11 -29.87 -7.29
C MET A 23 -14.05 -30.59 -8.27
N THR A 24 -14.37 -31.86 -8.02
CA THR A 24 -15.37 -32.59 -8.81
C THR A 24 -16.80 -32.29 -8.37
N VAL A 25 -16.98 -31.87 -7.11
CA VAL A 25 -18.29 -31.67 -6.49
C VAL A 25 -18.88 -30.28 -6.80
N ILE A 26 -18.03 -29.26 -6.83
CA ILE A 26 -18.45 -27.85 -7.00
C ILE A 26 -19.13 -27.61 -8.37
N PRO A 27 -18.55 -28.01 -9.51
CA PRO A 27 -19.14 -27.71 -10.83
C PRO A 27 -20.50 -28.38 -11.02
N ASP A 28 -20.64 -29.61 -10.57
CA ASP A 28 -21.89 -30.39 -10.65
C ASP A 28 -23.03 -29.71 -9.87
N ALA A 29 -22.69 -29.15 -8.71
CA ALA A 29 -23.65 -28.39 -7.92
C ALA A 29 -24.04 -27.08 -8.63
N LEU A 30 -23.05 -26.29 -9.04
CA LEU A 30 -23.29 -24.97 -9.64
C LEU A 30 -24.03 -25.02 -10.98
N LYS A 31 -23.96 -26.15 -11.71
CA LYS A 31 -24.72 -26.38 -12.95
C LYS A 31 -26.23 -26.15 -12.79
N ASN A 32 -26.77 -26.48 -11.63
CA ASN A 32 -28.21 -26.39 -11.35
C ASN A 32 -28.55 -25.21 -10.41
N LEU A 33 -27.64 -24.24 -10.25
CA LEU A 33 -27.85 -23.12 -9.35
C LEU A 33 -29.00 -22.23 -9.84
N ALA A 34 -30.15 -22.32 -9.18
CA ALA A 34 -31.24 -21.36 -9.29
C ALA A 34 -31.66 -20.93 -7.87
N VAL A 35 -31.74 -19.62 -7.62
CA VAL A 35 -32.06 -19.11 -6.28
C VAL A 35 -33.57 -19.16 -6.07
N VAL A 36 -34.02 -20.15 -5.29
CA VAL A 36 -35.43 -20.31 -4.89
C VAL A 36 -35.47 -20.63 -3.39
N THR A 37 -36.02 -19.70 -2.60
CA THR A 37 -36.15 -19.76 -1.14
C THR A 37 -37.62 -19.72 -0.71
N ASN A 38 -37.92 -19.81 0.58
CA ASN A 38 -39.31 -19.69 1.06
C ASN A 38 -39.68 -18.25 1.45
N SER A 39 -38.71 -17.32 1.45
CA SER A 39 -38.81 -16.00 2.06
C SER A 39 -39.05 -14.87 1.06
N ASN A 40 -38.55 -14.98 -0.18
CA ASN A 40 -38.52 -13.88 -1.13
C ASN A 40 -39.24 -14.24 -2.43
N ALA A 41 -40.52 -13.84 -2.54
CA ALA A 41 -41.38 -14.18 -3.67
C ALA A 41 -40.87 -13.65 -5.02
N GLU A 42 -40.26 -12.46 -5.04
CA GLU A 42 -39.72 -11.86 -6.26
C GLU A 42 -38.45 -12.59 -6.71
N CYS A 43 -37.52 -12.87 -5.79
CA CYS A 43 -36.36 -13.70 -6.06
C CYS A 43 -36.75 -15.09 -6.56
N ASN A 44 -37.78 -15.72 -5.98
CA ASN A 44 -38.27 -17.02 -6.43
C ASN A 44 -38.79 -16.98 -7.85
N LYS A 45 -39.61 -15.99 -8.18
CA LYS A 45 -40.14 -15.79 -9.53
C LYS A 45 -38.99 -15.62 -10.54
N HIS A 46 -37.98 -14.82 -10.20
CA HIS A 46 -36.81 -14.63 -11.06
C HIS A 46 -35.93 -15.89 -11.15
N GLY A 47 -35.78 -16.64 -10.06
CA GLY A 47 -35.04 -17.90 -10.02
C GLY A 47 -35.71 -19.01 -10.85
N GLU A 48 -37.03 -19.12 -10.79
CA GLU A 48 -37.81 -20.05 -11.63
C GLU A 48 -37.77 -19.66 -13.10
N LEU A 49 -37.93 -18.36 -13.39
CA LEU A 49 -37.78 -17.83 -14.74
C LEU A 49 -36.39 -18.13 -15.30
N TYR A 50 -35.34 -17.89 -14.52
CA TYR A 50 -33.97 -18.23 -14.87
C TYR A 50 -33.80 -19.72 -15.17
N LYS A 51 -34.32 -20.60 -14.31
CA LYS A 51 -34.25 -22.05 -14.51
C LYS A 51 -34.89 -22.49 -15.83
N ASN A 52 -36.09 -21.98 -16.14
CA ASN A 52 -36.82 -22.31 -17.37
C ASN A 52 -36.14 -21.73 -18.62
N CYS A 53 -35.62 -20.51 -18.52
CA CYS A 53 -34.89 -19.88 -19.62
C CYS A 53 -33.54 -20.57 -19.88
N LEU A 54 -32.86 -21.03 -18.83
CA LEU A 54 -31.60 -21.77 -18.94
C LEU A 54 -31.81 -23.12 -19.62
N SER A 55 -32.88 -23.87 -19.28
CA SER A 55 -33.19 -25.13 -19.96
C SER A 55 -33.49 -24.95 -21.45
N ASN A 56 -33.98 -23.77 -21.84
CA ASN A 56 -34.22 -23.41 -23.24
C ASN A 56 -33.03 -22.70 -23.90
N ASN A 57 -31.86 -22.64 -23.25
CA ASN A 57 -30.67 -21.93 -23.73
C ASN A 57 -30.93 -20.46 -24.11
N SER A 58 -31.84 -19.80 -23.38
CA SER A 58 -32.11 -18.38 -23.60
C SER A 58 -30.86 -17.55 -23.31
N PHE A 59 -30.55 -16.58 -24.18
CA PHE A 59 -29.28 -15.85 -24.14
C PHE A 59 -28.95 -15.24 -22.77
N TRP A 60 -29.90 -14.53 -22.14
CA TRP A 60 -29.66 -13.88 -20.84
C TRP A 60 -29.38 -14.88 -19.70
N ALA A 61 -30.04 -16.05 -19.74
CA ALA A 61 -29.88 -17.08 -18.72
C ALA A 61 -28.55 -17.84 -18.93
N VAL A 62 -28.19 -18.16 -20.18
CA VAL A 62 -26.87 -18.72 -20.49
C VAL A 62 -25.76 -17.71 -20.12
N LYS A 63 -25.96 -16.41 -20.41
CA LYS A 63 -25.04 -15.34 -20.02
C LYS A 63 -24.84 -15.27 -18.50
N MET A 64 -25.91 -15.41 -17.72
CA MET A 64 -25.85 -15.47 -16.25
C MET A 64 -25.11 -16.72 -15.74
N TYR A 65 -25.38 -17.88 -16.34
CA TYR A 65 -24.69 -19.12 -16.03
C TYR A 65 -23.18 -19.04 -16.34
N ASP A 66 -22.83 -18.59 -17.54
CA ASP A 66 -21.44 -18.41 -18.02
C ASP A 66 -20.66 -17.39 -17.18
N SER A 67 -21.35 -16.42 -16.58
CA SER A 67 -20.73 -15.45 -15.67
C SER A 67 -20.29 -16.05 -14.33
N THR A 68 -20.87 -17.18 -13.92
CA THR A 68 -20.57 -17.87 -12.66
C THR A 68 -19.27 -18.66 -12.76
N ALA A 69 -18.42 -18.58 -11.74
CA ALA A 69 -17.16 -19.32 -11.69
C ALA A 69 -17.42 -20.83 -11.57
N SER A 70 -17.36 -21.55 -12.69
CA SER A 70 -17.78 -22.96 -12.75
C SER A 70 -16.82 -23.92 -12.07
N SER A 71 -15.50 -23.64 -12.11
CA SER A 71 -14.47 -24.45 -11.42
C SER A 71 -13.27 -23.59 -11.05
N PRO A 72 -12.72 -23.72 -9.83
CA PRO A 72 -11.44 -23.12 -9.51
C PRO A 72 -10.28 -23.70 -10.33
N THR A 73 -9.22 -22.92 -10.51
CA THR A 73 -7.97 -23.35 -11.16
C THR A 73 -6.77 -23.12 -10.24
N GLY A 74 -5.79 -24.03 -10.22
CA GLY A 74 -4.60 -23.88 -9.38
C GLY A 74 -4.89 -24.00 -7.89
N PHE A 75 -5.89 -24.79 -7.51
CA PHE A 75 -6.35 -24.89 -6.13
C PHE A 75 -5.29 -25.47 -5.18
N LEU A 76 -4.60 -26.54 -5.58
CA LEU A 76 -3.51 -27.14 -4.79
C LEU A 76 -2.31 -26.20 -4.64
N THR A 77 -2.10 -25.30 -5.62
CA THR A 77 -1.07 -24.24 -5.58
C THR A 77 -1.53 -22.99 -4.80
N SER A 78 -2.55 -23.13 -3.94
CA SER A 78 -3.10 -22.09 -3.05
C SER A 78 -3.93 -20.96 -3.72
N SER A 79 -4.30 -21.11 -4.99
CA SER A 79 -5.22 -20.15 -5.64
C SER A 79 -6.62 -20.30 -5.03
N SER A 80 -7.11 -19.22 -4.41
CA SER A 80 -8.35 -19.24 -3.61
C SER A 80 -9.45 -18.34 -4.15
N TYR A 81 -9.19 -17.53 -5.18
CA TYR A 81 -10.15 -16.54 -5.69
C TYR A 81 -10.47 -16.78 -7.15
N ASN A 82 -11.76 -16.93 -7.46
CA ASN A 82 -12.24 -17.20 -8.81
C ASN A 82 -13.37 -16.23 -9.12
N PHE A 83 -13.09 -15.22 -9.94
CA PHE A 83 -13.98 -14.08 -10.15
C PHE A 83 -15.07 -14.29 -11.20
N GLY A 84 -15.07 -15.39 -11.95
CA GLY A 84 -15.99 -15.56 -13.07
C GLY A 84 -15.91 -14.39 -14.05
N ALA A 85 -16.97 -14.13 -14.81
CA ALA A 85 -17.06 -12.98 -15.69
C ALA A 85 -17.85 -11.83 -15.02
N TYR A 86 -17.14 -11.04 -14.20
CA TYR A 86 -17.72 -9.95 -13.41
C TYR A 86 -18.54 -8.95 -14.25
N ASP A 87 -17.97 -8.42 -15.34
CA ASP A 87 -18.65 -7.41 -16.17
C ASP A 87 -19.82 -8.01 -16.98
N GLN A 88 -19.72 -9.30 -17.34
CA GLN A 88 -20.80 -10.03 -18.00
C GLN A 88 -22.00 -10.19 -17.05
N CYS A 89 -21.75 -10.47 -15.77
CA CYS A 89 -22.81 -10.59 -14.77
C CYS A 89 -23.56 -9.26 -14.56
N LEU A 90 -22.82 -8.17 -14.34
CA LEU A 90 -23.40 -6.86 -14.05
C LEU A 90 -24.11 -6.22 -15.26
N SER A 91 -23.82 -6.67 -16.48
CA SER A 91 -24.46 -6.20 -17.71
C SER A 91 -25.70 -7.02 -18.11
N ILE A 92 -26.21 -7.88 -17.23
CA ILE A 92 -27.48 -8.58 -17.47
C ILE A 92 -28.62 -7.67 -17.07
N GLU A 93 -29.50 -7.41 -18.04
CA GLU A 93 -30.73 -6.65 -17.87
C GLU A 93 -31.82 -7.31 -18.72
N VAL A 94 -32.98 -7.55 -18.11
CA VAL A 94 -34.16 -8.14 -18.75
C VAL A 94 -35.36 -7.23 -18.43
N PRO A 95 -35.57 -6.16 -19.23
CA PRO A 95 -36.55 -5.12 -18.91
C PRO A 95 -37.98 -5.63 -18.79
N SER A 96 -38.36 -6.62 -19.61
CA SER A 96 -39.70 -7.23 -19.60
C SER A 96 -40.08 -7.90 -18.28
N TYR A 97 -39.09 -8.21 -17.44
CA TYR A 97 -39.28 -8.84 -16.13
C TYR A 97 -38.69 -8.01 -14.98
N ASN A 98 -38.20 -6.79 -15.25
CA ASN A 98 -37.51 -5.95 -14.26
C ASN A 98 -36.38 -6.71 -13.51
N LEU A 99 -35.58 -7.47 -14.26
CA LEU A 99 -34.54 -8.34 -13.71
C LEU A 99 -33.16 -7.86 -14.14
N ASN A 100 -32.29 -7.60 -13.15
CA ASN A 100 -30.89 -7.26 -13.37
C ASN A 100 -29.97 -8.33 -12.79
N GLY A 101 -28.72 -8.39 -13.24
CA GLY A 101 -27.69 -9.26 -12.68
C GLY A 101 -27.08 -8.71 -11.38
N GLN A 102 -26.79 -9.61 -10.45
CA GLN A 102 -26.06 -9.35 -9.22
C GLN A 102 -24.87 -10.30 -9.11
N TYR A 103 -23.70 -9.71 -8.99
CA TYR A 103 -22.46 -10.43 -8.78
C TYR A 103 -22.24 -10.65 -7.29
N CYS A 104 -21.97 -11.88 -6.86
CA CYS A 104 -21.62 -12.19 -5.47
C CYS A 104 -20.37 -13.07 -5.42
N LEU A 105 -19.37 -12.69 -4.62
CA LEU A 105 -18.23 -13.57 -4.31
C LEU A 105 -18.53 -14.36 -3.03
N VAL A 106 -18.80 -15.65 -3.19
CA VAL A 106 -19.19 -16.59 -2.13
C VAL A 106 -17.95 -17.24 -1.53
N SER A 107 -17.94 -17.46 -0.21
CA SER A 107 -16.87 -18.21 0.46
C SER A 107 -17.36 -19.59 0.87
N LEU A 108 -16.72 -20.63 0.36
CA LEU A 108 -16.92 -22.03 0.73
C LEU A 108 -15.72 -22.49 1.57
N SER A 109 -15.93 -22.65 2.87
CA SER A 109 -14.98 -23.32 3.75
C SER A 109 -15.33 -24.80 3.84
N PHE A 110 -14.33 -25.68 3.81
CA PHE A 110 -14.59 -27.11 3.77
C PHE A 110 -13.47 -27.95 4.38
N GLN A 111 -13.84 -29.16 4.79
CA GLN A 111 -12.94 -30.17 5.31
C GLN A 111 -13.54 -31.57 5.07
N PRO A 112 -12.71 -32.62 4.95
CA PRO A 112 -13.16 -34.00 5.04
C PRO A 112 -14.02 -34.25 6.28
N ASP A 113 -15.12 -35.01 6.15
CA ASP A 113 -15.89 -35.47 7.30
C ASP A 113 -15.00 -36.34 8.21
N ALA A 114 -15.06 -36.09 9.51
CA ALA A 114 -14.21 -36.77 10.49
C ALA A 114 -14.49 -38.28 10.57
N LEU A 115 -15.72 -38.72 10.31
CA LEU A 115 -16.10 -40.13 10.29
C LEU A 115 -15.60 -40.82 9.02
N VAL A 116 -15.53 -40.09 7.91
CA VAL A 116 -15.12 -40.62 6.59
C VAL A 116 -13.60 -40.63 6.45
N TYR A 117 -12.90 -39.59 6.92
CA TYR A 117 -11.45 -39.48 6.80
C TYR A 117 -10.76 -38.99 8.09
N PRO A 118 -10.67 -39.86 9.12
CA PRO A 118 -10.11 -39.49 10.42
C PRO A 118 -8.62 -39.08 10.38
N GLU A 119 -7.85 -39.60 9.42
CA GLU A 119 -6.44 -39.26 9.22
C GLU A 119 -6.21 -37.76 8.95
N TYR A 120 -7.14 -37.10 8.26
CA TYR A 120 -7.07 -35.65 8.02
C TYR A 120 -7.11 -34.86 9.34
N HIS A 121 -7.87 -35.34 10.32
CA HIS A 121 -8.09 -34.68 11.61
C HIS A 121 -7.02 -34.98 12.66
N LYS A 122 -6.11 -35.93 12.40
CA LYS A 122 -4.93 -36.10 13.26
C LYS A 122 -4.14 -34.81 13.31
N ILE A 123 -3.62 -34.40 14.46
CA ILE A 123 -2.91 -33.13 14.57
C ILE A 123 -1.61 -33.20 13.76
N ARG A 124 -1.42 -32.26 12.83
CA ARG A 124 -0.10 -32.03 12.22
C ARG A 124 0.75 -31.23 13.20
N ASN A 125 1.82 -31.84 13.71
CA ASN A 125 2.70 -31.22 14.70
C ASN A 125 3.96 -30.59 14.11
N ASP A 126 4.13 -30.64 12.79
CA ASP A 126 5.30 -30.09 12.12
C ASP A 126 5.33 -28.56 12.28
N ALA A 127 6.38 -28.06 12.94
CA ALA A 127 6.65 -26.62 13.04
C ALA A 127 7.06 -26.02 11.68
N VAL A 128 7.64 -26.85 10.81
CA VAL A 128 8.04 -26.51 9.44
C VAL A 128 7.24 -27.37 8.48
N TYR A 129 6.58 -26.74 7.52
CA TYR A 129 5.80 -27.47 6.53
C TYR A 129 6.69 -28.28 5.59
N THR A 130 6.39 -29.57 5.48
CA THR A 130 6.87 -30.47 4.44
C THR A 130 5.78 -30.68 3.39
N ASP A 131 6.17 -30.75 2.12
CA ASP A 131 5.20 -31.01 1.07
C ASP A 131 4.72 -32.46 1.10
N VAL A 132 3.53 -32.68 0.54
CA VAL A 132 2.85 -33.97 0.48
C VAL A 132 3.51 -34.84 -0.61
N GLY A 133 3.70 -36.13 -0.33
CA GLY A 133 4.29 -37.07 -1.26
C GLY A 133 3.41 -37.33 -2.50
N ALA A 134 4.02 -37.71 -3.62
CA ALA A 134 3.30 -37.91 -4.89
C ALA A 134 2.19 -38.99 -4.83
N PHE A 135 2.30 -39.95 -3.92
CA PHE A 135 1.33 -41.03 -3.72
C PHE A 135 0.43 -40.83 -2.49
N GLU A 136 0.61 -39.74 -1.75
CA GLU A 136 -0.23 -39.39 -0.61
C GLU A 136 -1.51 -38.69 -1.07
N SER A 137 -2.54 -38.69 -0.21
CA SER A 137 -3.82 -38.05 -0.52
C SER A 137 -3.66 -36.53 -0.67
N ALA A 138 -4.19 -35.98 -1.77
CA ALA A 138 -4.20 -34.54 -2.02
C ALA A 138 -4.91 -33.74 -0.90
N TRP A 139 -5.82 -34.37 -0.16
CA TRP A 139 -6.47 -33.77 1.01
C TRP A 139 -5.48 -33.35 2.10
N LEU A 140 -4.35 -34.05 2.24
CA LEU A 140 -3.32 -33.68 3.21
C LEU A 140 -2.66 -32.33 2.89
N LYS A 141 -2.68 -31.88 1.62
CA LYS A 141 -2.19 -30.55 1.22
C LYS A 141 -3.07 -29.44 1.76
N LEU A 142 -4.38 -29.69 1.89
CA LEU A 142 -5.38 -28.71 2.35
C LEU A 142 -5.42 -28.53 3.86
N LYS A 143 -4.83 -29.49 4.58
CA LYS A 143 -4.73 -29.48 6.03
C LYS A 143 -3.97 -28.24 6.50
N ARG A 144 -4.58 -27.49 7.42
CA ARG A 144 -3.95 -26.28 7.99
C ARG A 144 -2.62 -26.63 8.64
N SER A 145 -1.58 -25.89 8.27
CA SER A 145 -0.25 -25.97 8.87
C SER A 145 -0.14 -25.07 10.08
N LYS A 146 0.71 -25.44 11.04
CA LYS A 146 1.17 -24.53 12.11
C LYS A 146 2.22 -23.55 11.61
N ASP A 147 2.86 -23.84 10.48
CA ASP A 147 3.82 -22.95 9.83
C ASP A 147 3.11 -21.69 9.29
N PRO A 148 3.37 -20.50 9.84
CA PRO A 148 2.63 -19.28 9.52
C PRO A 148 2.89 -18.77 8.09
N ARG A 149 3.94 -19.27 7.43
CA ARG A 149 4.30 -18.92 6.04
C ARG A 149 3.32 -19.51 5.03
N ILE A 150 2.70 -20.64 5.39
CA ILE A 150 1.88 -21.45 4.48
C ILE A 150 0.46 -20.94 4.50
N LYS A 151 -0.05 -20.53 3.34
CA LYS A 151 -1.41 -20.01 3.21
C LYS A 151 -2.43 -21.11 3.52
N TYR A 152 -3.50 -20.76 4.21
CA TYR A 152 -4.63 -21.66 4.42
C TYR A 152 -5.34 -21.96 3.09
N ARG A 153 -5.66 -23.23 2.88
CA ARG A 153 -6.22 -23.77 1.62
C ARG A 153 -7.63 -24.36 1.80
N ASP A 154 -8.21 -24.27 2.99
CA ASP A 154 -9.52 -24.84 3.35
C ASP A 154 -10.70 -23.92 3.04
N THR A 155 -10.46 -22.83 2.31
CA THR A 155 -11.51 -21.91 1.85
C THR A 155 -11.28 -21.50 0.40
N ILE A 156 -12.33 -21.60 -0.41
CA ILE A 156 -12.36 -21.15 -1.80
C ILE A 156 -13.40 -20.04 -1.92
N HIS A 157 -13.05 -18.99 -2.64
CA HIS A 157 -13.94 -17.92 -3.04
C HIS A 157 -14.36 -18.09 -4.51
N LEU A 158 -15.67 -18.14 -4.75
CA LEU A 158 -16.30 -18.41 -6.04
C LEU A 158 -17.30 -17.31 -6.37
N ALA A 159 -17.17 -16.72 -7.54
CA ALA A 159 -18.18 -15.81 -8.06
C ALA A 159 -19.44 -16.57 -8.48
N VAL A 160 -20.60 -16.10 -8.06
CA VAL A 160 -21.92 -16.51 -8.58
C VAL A 160 -22.65 -15.30 -9.13
N CYS A 161 -23.31 -15.49 -10.27
CA CYS A 161 -24.20 -14.48 -10.85
C CYS A 161 -25.65 -14.89 -10.63
N VAL A 162 -26.43 -14.02 -10.01
CA VAL A 162 -27.82 -14.28 -9.62
C VAL A 162 -28.70 -13.07 -9.96
N PRO A 163 -30.05 -13.22 -9.97
CA PRO A 163 -30.95 -12.07 -10.11
C PRO A 163 -30.80 -11.07 -8.95
N SER A 164 -30.83 -9.77 -9.24
CA SER A 164 -30.70 -8.68 -8.26
C SER A 164 -31.83 -8.58 -7.24
N SER A 165 -32.96 -9.23 -7.50
CA SER A 165 -34.05 -9.37 -6.54
C SER A 165 -33.71 -10.28 -5.36
N CYS A 166 -32.64 -11.07 -5.45
CA CYS A 166 -32.24 -12.01 -4.42
C CYS A 166 -31.30 -11.38 -3.40
N SER A 167 -31.67 -11.40 -2.12
CA SER A 167 -30.78 -10.90 -1.07
C SER A 167 -29.55 -11.81 -0.92
N PRO A 168 -28.41 -11.31 -0.39
CA PRO A 168 -27.25 -12.16 -0.07
C PRO A 168 -27.62 -13.37 0.82
N GLN A 169 -28.62 -13.20 1.70
CA GLN A 169 -29.15 -14.27 2.54
C GLN A 169 -29.90 -15.32 1.70
N ASP A 170 -30.72 -14.90 0.72
CA ASP A 170 -31.39 -15.82 -0.20
C ASP A 170 -30.38 -16.66 -1.00
N VAL A 171 -29.32 -16.01 -1.49
CA VAL A 171 -28.21 -16.67 -2.21
C VAL A 171 -27.53 -17.69 -1.30
N GLN A 172 -27.22 -17.32 -0.06
CA GLN A 172 -26.61 -18.24 0.90
C GLN A 172 -27.49 -19.47 1.17
N LEU A 173 -28.79 -19.27 1.42
CA LEU A 173 -29.74 -20.36 1.68
C LEU A 173 -29.90 -21.29 0.47
N ALA A 174 -30.02 -20.72 -0.73
CA ALA A 174 -30.12 -21.51 -1.97
C ALA A 174 -28.86 -22.35 -2.21
N LEU A 175 -27.67 -21.75 -2.04
CA LEU A 175 -26.40 -22.46 -2.16
C LEU A 175 -26.25 -23.54 -1.09
N GLN A 176 -26.61 -23.29 0.16
CA GLN A 176 -26.59 -24.29 1.22
C GLN A 176 -27.53 -25.47 0.91
N LYS A 177 -28.74 -25.20 0.42
CA LYS A 177 -29.70 -26.24 0.03
C LYS A 177 -29.18 -27.10 -1.13
N LEU A 178 -28.45 -26.50 -2.06
CA LEU A 178 -27.88 -27.16 -3.24
C LEU A 178 -26.61 -27.95 -2.91
N LEU A 179 -25.64 -27.32 -2.23
CA LEU A 179 -24.30 -27.85 -2.02
C LEU A 179 -24.22 -28.78 -0.80
N ASN A 180 -24.92 -28.52 0.30
CA ASN A 180 -24.78 -29.34 1.53
C ASN A 180 -25.09 -30.82 1.31
N PRO A 181 -26.17 -31.21 0.58
CA PRO A 181 -26.43 -32.63 0.30
C PRO A 181 -25.31 -33.28 -0.52
N ILE A 182 -24.80 -32.58 -1.53
CA ILE A 182 -23.77 -33.11 -2.44
C ILE A 182 -22.42 -33.21 -1.72
N LEU A 183 -22.07 -32.22 -0.88
CA LEU A 183 -20.88 -32.25 -0.04
C LEU A 183 -20.94 -33.40 0.97
N LYS A 184 -22.08 -33.58 1.65
CA LYS A 184 -22.29 -34.72 2.57
C LYS A 184 -22.17 -36.07 1.85
N GLN A 185 -22.79 -36.21 0.68
CA GLN A 185 -22.67 -37.42 -0.15
C GLN A 185 -21.21 -37.68 -0.59
N GLY A 186 -20.42 -36.62 -0.77
CA GLY A 186 -18.99 -36.70 -1.06
C GLY A 186 -18.09 -36.94 0.16
N GLY A 187 -18.65 -37.04 1.38
CA GLY A 187 -17.89 -37.16 2.62
C GLY A 187 -17.16 -35.87 3.04
N ILE A 188 -17.72 -34.71 2.70
CA ILE A 188 -17.13 -33.39 2.94
C ILE A 188 -18.08 -32.57 3.84
N ALA A 189 -17.55 -32.05 4.94
CA ALA A 189 -18.21 -31.03 5.75
C ALA A 189 -17.86 -29.64 5.19
N GLY A 190 -18.85 -28.89 4.73
CA GLY A 190 -18.67 -27.54 4.21
C GLY A 190 -19.58 -26.51 4.88
N ASN A 191 -19.11 -25.27 4.92
CA ASN A 191 -19.87 -24.11 5.33
C ASN A 191 -19.80 -23.04 4.24
N ILE A 192 -20.96 -22.52 3.85
CA ILE A 192 -21.10 -21.52 2.78
C ILE A 192 -21.54 -20.22 3.40
N THR A 193 -20.80 -19.16 3.09
CA THR A 193 -21.07 -17.81 3.58
C THR A 193 -21.10 -16.81 2.42
N VAL A 194 -22.10 -15.94 2.43
CA VAL A 194 -22.27 -14.86 1.46
C VAL A 194 -22.33 -13.55 2.23
N ASP A 195 -21.21 -12.81 2.24
CA ASP A 195 -21.14 -11.51 2.91
C ASP A 195 -21.66 -10.42 1.94
N PRO A 196 -22.65 -9.59 2.36
CA PRO A 196 -23.20 -8.51 1.55
C PRO A 196 -22.17 -7.54 0.94
N LYS A 197 -20.99 -7.39 1.57
CA LYS A 197 -19.89 -6.55 1.07
C LYS A 197 -19.28 -7.06 -0.23
N TYR A 198 -19.46 -8.34 -0.54
CA TYR A 198 -18.97 -8.99 -1.75
C TYR A 198 -20.05 -9.20 -2.82
N CYS A 199 -21.26 -8.70 -2.57
CA CYS A 199 -22.37 -8.70 -3.52
C CYS A 199 -22.57 -7.29 -4.10
N GLN A 200 -22.63 -7.17 -5.43
CA GLN A 200 -22.69 -5.89 -6.14
C GLN A 200 -23.71 -5.96 -7.28
N THR A 201 -24.41 -4.84 -7.52
CA THR A 201 -25.28 -4.62 -8.69
C THR A 201 -24.85 -3.38 -9.45
N LEU A 202 -25.34 -3.21 -10.69
CA LEU A 202 -25.03 -2.03 -11.51
C LEU A 202 -25.58 -0.73 -10.90
N GLU A 203 -26.73 -0.79 -10.22
CA GLU A 203 -27.43 0.36 -9.66
C GLU A 203 -26.80 0.90 -8.36
N GLU A 204 -26.01 0.09 -7.64
CA GLU A 204 -25.32 0.49 -6.40
C GLU A 204 -24.16 1.48 -6.63
N ARG A 205 -23.89 1.89 -7.88
CA ARG A 205 -22.85 2.87 -8.19
C ARG A 205 -23.11 4.19 -7.48
N LEU A 206 -22.14 4.62 -6.67
CA LEU A 206 -22.23 5.88 -5.94
C LEU A 206 -22.27 7.06 -6.91
N LYS A 207 -23.26 7.93 -6.72
CA LYS A 207 -23.37 9.19 -7.46
C LYS A 207 -22.50 10.27 -6.80
N LEU A 208 -22.11 11.27 -7.59
CA LEU A 208 -21.40 12.43 -7.10
C LEU A 208 -22.27 13.18 -6.08
N ASP A 209 -21.77 13.33 -4.86
CA ASP A 209 -22.45 14.07 -3.81
C ASP A 209 -22.13 15.57 -3.88
N ILE A 210 -22.78 16.36 -3.02
CA ILE A 210 -22.56 17.81 -2.95
C ILE A 210 -21.11 18.15 -2.62
N HIS A 211 -20.47 17.38 -1.74
CA HIS A 211 -19.08 17.57 -1.36
C HIS A 211 -18.12 17.30 -2.52
N GLY A 212 -18.33 16.23 -3.27
CA GLY A 212 -17.58 15.95 -4.49
C GLY A 212 -17.78 17.03 -5.56
N SER A 213 -19.00 17.53 -5.70
CA SER A 213 -19.30 18.64 -6.64
C SER A 213 -18.55 19.93 -6.26
N ILE A 214 -18.54 20.30 -4.98
CA ILE A 214 -17.77 21.45 -4.47
C ILE A 214 -16.26 21.23 -4.71
N PHE A 215 -15.76 20.03 -4.44
CA PHE A 215 -14.36 19.70 -4.64
C PHE A 215 -13.93 19.83 -6.11
N LEU A 216 -14.74 19.33 -7.05
CA LEU A 216 -14.49 19.49 -8.48
C LEU A 216 -14.55 20.96 -8.92
N LEU A 217 -15.47 21.76 -8.36
CA LEU A 217 -15.53 23.20 -8.62
C LEU A 217 -14.24 23.91 -8.16
N ILE A 218 -13.70 23.56 -6.99
CA ILE A 218 -12.42 24.10 -6.49
C ILE A 218 -11.27 23.72 -7.43
N LEU A 219 -11.20 22.47 -7.89
CA LEU A 219 -10.16 22.05 -8.84
C LEU A 219 -10.31 22.72 -10.21
N ALA A 220 -11.55 22.88 -10.70
CA ALA A 220 -11.83 23.53 -11.96
C ALA A 220 -11.47 25.03 -11.92
N THR A 221 -11.78 25.72 -10.82
CA THR A 221 -11.42 27.14 -10.64
C THR A 221 -9.91 27.33 -10.56
N LEU A 222 -9.18 26.49 -9.80
CA LEU A 222 -7.72 26.52 -9.76
C LEU A 222 -7.11 26.26 -11.14
N THR A 223 -7.60 25.26 -11.86
CA THR A 223 -7.13 24.92 -13.21
C THR A 223 -7.38 26.08 -14.18
N THR A 224 -8.57 26.69 -14.13
CA THR A 224 -8.92 27.84 -14.96
C THR A 224 -8.00 29.04 -14.66
N LEU A 225 -7.69 29.28 -13.39
CA LEU A 225 -6.79 30.35 -12.98
C LEU A 225 -5.36 30.11 -13.49
N VAL A 226 -4.88 28.87 -13.44
CA VAL A 226 -3.58 28.46 -13.99
C VAL A 226 -3.54 28.63 -15.52
N VAL A 227 -4.58 28.18 -16.22
CA VAL A 227 -4.68 28.30 -17.69
C VAL A 227 -4.72 29.77 -18.09
N THR A 228 -5.58 30.59 -17.48
CA THR A 228 -5.67 32.03 -17.77
C THR A 228 -4.36 32.76 -17.47
N ALA A 229 -3.73 32.51 -16.32
CA ALA A 229 -2.42 33.08 -16.00
C ALA A 229 -1.32 32.67 -17.00
N THR A 230 -1.41 31.47 -17.54
CA THR A 230 -0.48 30.96 -18.56
C THR A 230 -0.72 31.62 -19.91
N LEU A 231 -1.97 31.72 -20.37
CA LEU A 231 -2.32 32.37 -21.63
C LEU A 231 -1.92 33.86 -21.61
N VAL A 232 -2.22 34.60 -20.54
CA VAL A 232 -1.82 36.01 -20.42
C VAL A 232 -0.30 36.17 -20.42
N HIS A 233 0.43 35.27 -19.75
CA HIS A 233 1.90 35.30 -19.78
C HIS A 233 2.43 35.05 -21.20
N ILE A 234 1.87 34.11 -21.96
CA ILE A 234 2.38 33.79 -23.31
C ILE A 234 2.02 34.88 -24.33
N PHE A 235 0.80 35.40 -24.30
CA PHE A 235 0.26 36.24 -25.38
C PHE A 235 0.31 37.74 -25.12
N VAL A 236 0.43 38.19 -23.86
CA VAL A 236 0.29 39.62 -23.52
C VAL A 236 1.60 40.25 -23.04
N PHE A 237 2.47 39.51 -22.33
CA PHE A 237 3.65 40.07 -21.69
C PHE A 237 4.93 39.29 -22.03
N ASN A 238 6.01 40.00 -22.35
CA ASN A 238 7.34 39.38 -22.40
C ASN A 238 7.88 39.13 -20.97
N ASP A 239 8.77 38.15 -20.79
CA ASP A 239 9.39 37.77 -19.50
C ASP A 239 9.92 39.00 -18.72
N GLU A 240 10.46 39.99 -19.43
CA GLU A 240 11.03 41.21 -18.86
C GLU A 240 9.97 42.17 -18.28
N GLN A 241 8.81 42.31 -18.94
CA GLN A 241 7.68 43.10 -18.43
C GLN A 241 7.01 42.41 -17.24
N LEU A 242 6.92 41.07 -17.28
CA LEU A 242 6.35 40.27 -16.20
C LEU A 242 7.16 40.37 -14.90
N SER A 243 8.48 40.51 -15.01
CA SER A 243 9.37 40.65 -13.86
C SER A 243 9.12 41.95 -13.07
N LYS A 244 8.65 43.00 -13.76
CA LYS A 244 8.31 44.31 -13.18
C LYS A 244 6.90 44.33 -12.60
N LEU A 245 5.95 43.61 -13.22
CA LEU A 245 4.62 43.35 -12.65
C LEU A 245 4.72 42.21 -11.62
N SER A 246 5.14 42.52 -10.40
CA SER A 246 5.09 41.58 -9.25
C SER A 246 3.63 41.31 -8.80
N ASN A 247 2.79 40.80 -9.70
CA ASN A 247 1.40 40.46 -9.43
C ASN A 247 1.29 39.01 -8.93
N TRP A 248 0.36 38.76 -8.01
CA TRP A 248 0.09 37.44 -7.44
C TRP A 248 -0.42 36.47 -8.51
N PHE A 249 -1.14 36.97 -9.51
CA PHE A 249 -1.75 36.20 -10.59
C PHE A 249 -0.73 35.40 -11.41
N PHE A 250 0.41 36.01 -11.77
CA PHE A 250 1.44 35.33 -12.57
C PHE A 250 2.21 34.24 -11.83
N LYS A 251 2.01 34.09 -10.51
CA LYS A 251 2.56 32.95 -9.75
C LYS A 251 1.89 31.62 -10.09
N PHE A 252 0.72 31.66 -10.73
CA PHE A 252 0.00 30.50 -11.25
C PHE A 252 0.41 30.09 -12.66
N SER A 253 1.25 30.88 -13.35
CA SER A 253 1.67 30.56 -14.72
C SER A 253 2.50 29.27 -14.79
N LEU A 254 2.09 28.35 -15.68
CA LEU A 254 2.77 27.07 -15.91
C LEU A 254 4.22 27.26 -16.39
N VAL A 255 4.45 28.21 -17.30
CA VAL A 255 5.79 28.48 -17.87
C VAL A 255 6.78 28.85 -16.76
N THR A 256 6.37 29.75 -15.87
CA THR A 256 7.19 30.19 -14.73
C THR A 256 7.50 29.04 -13.78
N ASN A 257 6.48 28.24 -13.45
CA ASN A 257 6.62 27.12 -12.54
C ASN A 257 7.45 25.97 -13.14
N LEU A 258 7.35 25.73 -14.45
CA LEU A 258 8.16 24.75 -15.16
C LEU A 258 9.64 25.18 -15.24
N LYS A 259 9.91 26.46 -15.55
CA LYS A 259 11.27 27.03 -15.49
C LYS A 259 11.85 26.93 -14.07
N LYS A 260 11.02 27.06 -13.02
CA LYS A 260 11.46 26.89 -11.62
C LYS A 260 11.72 25.42 -11.27
N LEU A 261 10.92 24.51 -11.81
CA LEU A 261 11.06 23.07 -11.58
C LEU A 261 12.39 22.53 -12.12
N THR A 262 12.79 22.95 -13.32
CA THR A 262 14.01 22.46 -13.99
C THR A 262 15.31 23.05 -13.44
N LYS A 263 15.25 24.16 -12.70
CA LYS A 263 16.43 24.78 -12.09
C LYS A 263 16.92 23.96 -10.89
N SER A 264 18.21 23.61 -10.88
CA SER A 264 18.87 23.07 -9.69
C SER A 264 18.90 24.14 -8.58
N GLU A 265 18.57 23.75 -7.35
CA GLU A 265 18.56 24.62 -6.18
C GLU A 265 19.48 24.05 -5.10
N GLY A 266 20.27 24.92 -4.47
CA GLY A 266 21.18 24.58 -3.37
C GLY A 266 22.65 24.50 -3.76
N PRO A 267 23.54 24.20 -2.80
CA PRO A 267 24.97 24.02 -3.04
C PRO A 267 25.22 22.88 -4.03
N LYS A 268 26.20 23.05 -4.93
CA LYS A 268 26.55 22.04 -5.95
C LYS A 268 26.98 20.73 -5.29
N GLU A 269 27.64 20.83 -4.15
CA GLU A 269 28.14 19.73 -3.33
C GLU A 269 27.03 18.86 -2.74
N LEU A 270 25.77 19.33 -2.74
CA LEU A 270 24.60 18.61 -2.23
C LEU A 270 23.65 18.16 -3.35
N GLN A 271 24.01 18.36 -4.62
CA GLN A 271 23.16 18.04 -5.75
C GLN A 271 22.82 16.53 -5.81
N PHE A 272 23.75 15.66 -5.41
CA PHE A 272 23.61 14.20 -5.38
C PHE A 272 22.43 13.71 -4.53
N LEU A 273 22.02 14.50 -3.52
CA LEU A 273 20.85 14.19 -2.69
C LEU A 273 19.57 14.10 -3.53
N SER A 274 19.51 14.80 -4.66
CA SER A 274 18.40 14.68 -5.61
C SER A 274 18.37 13.31 -6.26
N GLY A 275 19.53 12.79 -6.71
CA GLY A 275 19.64 11.43 -7.24
C GLY A 275 19.28 10.38 -6.19
N MET A 276 19.77 10.53 -4.96
CA MET A 276 19.44 9.62 -3.85
C MET A 276 17.93 9.54 -3.59
N LYS A 277 17.22 10.68 -3.58
CA LYS A 277 15.77 10.72 -3.39
C LYS A 277 15.04 10.01 -4.52
N VAL A 278 15.41 10.27 -5.77
CA VAL A 278 14.73 9.68 -6.95
C VAL A 278 14.88 8.16 -6.95
N TRP A 279 16.09 7.62 -6.78
CA TRP A 279 16.31 6.18 -6.72
C TRP A 279 15.62 5.53 -5.51
N SER A 280 15.68 6.17 -4.34
CA SER A 280 14.95 5.69 -3.16
C SER A 280 13.45 5.65 -3.40
N MET A 281 12.88 6.65 -4.10
CA MET A 281 11.46 6.68 -4.42
C MET A 281 11.07 5.56 -5.40
N ILE A 282 11.88 5.29 -6.42
CA ILE A 282 11.64 4.17 -7.35
C ILE A 282 11.59 2.83 -6.59
N ILE A 283 12.52 2.61 -5.66
CA ILE A 283 12.55 1.40 -4.83
C ILE A 283 11.32 1.32 -3.91
N ILE A 284 10.86 2.45 -3.34
CA ILE A 284 9.64 2.49 -2.54
C ILE A 284 8.40 2.12 -3.38
N ILE A 285 8.28 2.66 -4.60
CA ILE A 285 7.18 2.35 -5.52
C ILE A 285 7.18 0.85 -5.85
N TYR A 286 8.35 0.27 -6.14
CA TYR A 286 8.51 -1.18 -6.34
C TYR A 286 8.04 -1.98 -5.12
N GLY A 287 8.48 -1.61 -3.92
CA GLY A 287 8.11 -2.29 -2.68
C GLY A 287 6.60 -2.27 -2.42
N HIS A 288 5.94 -1.12 -2.63
CA HIS A 288 4.49 -1.01 -2.49
C HIS A 288 3.71 -1.74 -3.61
N ARG A 289 4.27 -1.84 -4.83
CA ARG A 289 3.69 -2.70 -5.89
C ARG A 289 3.74 -4.17 -5.48
N LEU A 290 4.88 -4.64 -4.97
CA LEU A 290 5.02 -6.00 -4.46
C LEU A 290 4.02 -6.27 -3.32
N LEU A 291 3.94 -5.37 -2.34
CA LEU A 291 3.00 -5.47 -1.23
C LEU A 291 1.54 -5.52 -1.71
N SER A 292 1.18 -4.64 -2.66
CA SER A 292 -0.18 -4.58 -3.22
C SER A 292 -0.57 -5.88 -3.95
N ASN A 293 0.37 -6.49 -4.67
CA ASN A 293 0.13 -7.76 -5.36
C ASN A 293 0.02 -8.94 -4.37
N LEU A 294 0.76 -8.91 -3.26
CA LEU A 294 0.69 -9.95 -2.22
C LEU A 294 -0.55 -9.81 -1.32
N TYR A 295 -1.17 -8.62 -1.24
CA TYR A 295 -2.28 -8.31 -0.34
C TYR A 295 -3.46 -9.26 -0.54
N LYS A 296 -3.92 -9.45 -1.79
CA LYS A 296 -4.98 -10.41 -2.20
C LYS A 296 -4.79 -10.84 -3.67
N ASN A 297 -5.26 -12.03 -4.02
CA ASN A 297 -5.45 -12.49 -5.42
C ASN A 297 -4.17 -12.78 -6.22
N VAL A 298 -3.27 -13.56 -5.63
CA VAL A 298 -2.13 -14.14 -6.36
C VAL A 298 -2.56 -15.48 -6.97
N LEU A 299 -2.22 -15.72 -8.23
CA LEU A 299 -2.47 -16.98 -8.94
C LEU A 299 -1.50 -18.10 -8.52
N ASN A 300 -0.25 -17.73 -8.21
CA ASN A 300 0.83 -18.63 -7.76
C ASN A 300 1.30 -18.38 -6.30
N PRO A 301 0.42 -18.46 -5.29
CA PRO A 301 0.78 -18.19 -3.90
C PRO A 301 1.79 -19.19 -3.34
N GLU A 302 1.76 -20.46 -3.75
CA GLU A 302 2.78 -21.44 -3.34
C GLU A 302 4.21 -21.04 -3.71
N ASP A 303 4.42 -20.41 -4.87
CA ASP A 303 5.74 -19.89 -5.25
C ASP A 303 6.19 -18.77 -4.31
N GLN A 304 5.26 -17.97 -3.78
CA GLN A 304 5.57 -16.95 -2.80
C GLN A 304 5.86 -17.55 -1.42
N GLU A 305 5.12 -18.62 -1.04
CA GLU A 305 5.40 -19.38 0.20
C GLU A 305 6.84 -19.90 0.22
N LYS A 306 7.31 -20.44 -0.91
CA LYS A 306 8.68 -20.97 -1.08
C LYS A 306 9.77 -19.89 -1.02
N LYS A 307 9.44 -18.62 -1.26
CA LYS A 307 10.40 -17.50 -1.15
C LYS A 307 10.66 -17.11 0.30
N TYR A 308 9.74 -17.37 1.23
CA TYR A 308 9.97 -17.09 2.65
C TYR A 308 11.10 -17.97 3.19
N GLY A 309 12.12 -17.33 3.78
CA GLY A 309 13.31 -18.01 4.28
C GLY A 309 14.44 -18.17 3.25
N GLN A 310 14.24 -17.75 2.00
CA GLN A 310 15.35 -17.63 1.05
C GLN A 310 16.16 -16.37 1.36
N PHE A 311 17.48 -16.52 1.49
CA PHE A 311 18.38 -15.44 1.90
C PHE A 311 18.25 -14.18 1.04
N LEU A 312 18.34 -14.30 -0.29
CA LEU A 312 18.27 -13.16 -1.21
C LEU A 312 16.87 -12.54 -1.30
N GLN A 313 15.80 -13.31 -1.06
CA GLN A 313 14.43 -12.79 -1.09
C GLN A 313 14.13 -11.88 0.11
N THR A 314 14.93 -11.95 1.17
CA THR A 314 14.83 -11.04 2.33
C THR A 314 14.86 -9.57 1.94
N VAL A 315 15.57 -9.20 0.87
CA VAL A 315 15.62 -7.82 0.36
C VAL A 315 14.22 -7.29 0.03
N ASN A 316 13.35 -8.15 -0.51
CA ASN A 316 11.98 -7.81 -0.85
C ASN A 316 11.09 -7.66 0.39
N PHE A 317 11.28 -8.52 1.40
CA PHE A 317 10.44 -8.54 2.61
C PHE A 317 10.86 -7.51 3.68
N ASN A 318 12.14 -7.12 3.72
CA ASN A 318 12.67 -6.10 4.64
C ASN A 318 12.86 -4.72 3.98
N GLY A 319 12.28 -4.51 2.78
CA GLY A 319 12.46 -3.30 1.98
C GLY A 319 11.95 -2.01 2.66
N ALA A 320 11.09 -2.11 3.69
CA ALA A 320 10.58 -0.95 4.43
C ALA A 320 11.67 -0.11 5.13
N ILE A 321 12.89 -0.65 5.28
CA ILE A 321 14.03 0.11 5.82
C ILE A 321 14.45 1.27 4.90
N VAL A 322 14.18 1.18 3.59
CA VAL A 322 14.56 2.20 2.60
C VAL A 322 13.95 3.56 2.88
N VAL A 323 12.76 3.60 3.49
CA VAL A 323 12.06 4.84 3.87
C VAL A 323 12.90 5.70 4.84
N ASN A 324 13.78 5.08 5.64
CA ASN A 324 14.65 5.81 6.58
C ASN A 324 15.64 6.74 5.86
N THR A 325 15.95 6.50 4.58
CA THR A 325 16.73 7.41 3.73
C THR A 325 16.09 8.80 3.66
N PHE A 326 14.76 8.84 3.50
CA PHE A 326 14.03 10.10 3.42
C PHE A 326 13.99 10.83 4.77
N LEU A 327 13.86 10.10 5.89
CA LEU A 327 13.91 10.70 7.22
C LEU A 327 15.29 11.29 7.53
N LEU A 328 16.37 10.57 7.18
CA LEU A 328 17.75 11.07 7.30
C LEU A 328 17.95 12.36 6.49
N ILE A 329 17.60 12.33 5.20
CA ILE A 329 17.76 13.50 4.32
C ILE A 329 16.90 14.68 4.80
N SER A 330 15.68 14.41 5.29
CA SER A 330 14.80 15.44 5.84
C SER A 330 15.41 16.09 7.08
N GLY A 331 15.91 15.30 8.03
CA GLY A 331 16.61 15.80 9.22
C GLY A 331 17.85 16.61 8.87
N PHE A 332 18.67 16.11 7.95
CA PHE A 332 19.87 16.80 7.45
C PHE A 332 19.52 18.15 6.83
N LEU A 333 18.63 18.19 5.83
CA LEU A 333 18.30 19.42 5.10
C LEU A 333 17.57 20.44 5.98
N SER A 334 16.66 19.98 6.84
CA SER A 334 15.89 20.86 7.73
C SER A 334 16.82 21.57 8.72
N TYR A 335 17.73 20.81 9.32
CA TYR A 335 18.64 21.35 10.32
C TYR A 335 19.78 22.16 9.69
N HIS A 336 20.33 21.73 8.54
CA HIS A 336 21.29 22.52 7.77
C HIS A 336 20.71 23.90 7.40
N LYS A 337 19.47 23.94 6.89
CA LYS A 337 18.79 25.21 6.58
C LYS A 337 18.63 26.09 7.82
N TYR A 338 18.34 25.50 8.98
CA TYR A 338 18.26 26.23 10.24
C TYR A 338 19.62 26.85 10.59
N LEU A 339 20.70 26.06 10.55
CA LEU A 339 22.06 26.52 10.87
C LEU A 339 22.52 27.65 9.95
N LEU A 340 22.23 27.59 8.65
CA LEU A 340 22.53 28.69 7.71
C LEU A 340 21.80 29.99 8.09
N GLN A 341 20.53 29.91 8.49
CA GLN A 341 19.78 31.11 8.91
C GLN A 341 20.31 31.72 10.22
N VAL A 342 20.84 30.88 11.12
CA VAL A 342 21.51 31.33 12.34
C VAL A 342 22.79 32.09 12.00
N GLU A 343 23.59 31.58 11.06
CA GLU A 343 24.84 32.22 10.64
C GLU A 343 24.61 33.55 9.93
N ASP A 344 23.53 33.64 9.15
CA ASP A 344 23.06 34.88 8.52
C ASP A 344 22.46 35.91 9.51
N LYS A 345 22.47 35.64 10.83
CA LYS A 345 21.87 36.49 11.89
C LYS A 345 20.40 36.86 11.64
N ARG A 346 19.65 36.03 10.92
CA ARG A 346 18.23 36.30 10.63
C ARG A 346 17.39 36.07 11.88
N ARG A 347 16.35 36.90 12.09
CA ARG A 347 15.35 36.65 13.14
C ARG A 347 14.55 35.40 12.77
N ILE A 348 14.76 34.31 13.50
CA ILE A 348 14.03 33.06 13.30
C ILE A 348 12.83 33.02 14.24
N ASN A 349 11.63 32.94 13.68
CA ASN A 349 10.42 32.63 14.44
C ASN A 349 10.09 31.13 14.25
N PRO A 350 10.26 30.30 15.29
CA PRO A 350 9.99 28.85 15.22
C PRO A 350 8.57 28.52 14.74
N PHE A 351 7.58 29.27 15.21
CA PHE A 351 6.18 29.06 14.83
C PHE A 351 5.97 29.30 13.34
N LEU A 352 6.52 30.39 12.80
CA LEU A 352 6.44 30.67 11.36
C LEU A 352 7.14 29.59 10.54
N PHE A 353 8.29 29.06 11.00
CA PHE A 353 9.01 27.99 10.30
C PHE A 353 8.17 26.71 10.20
N ILE A 354 7.49 26.33 11.28
CA ILE A 354 6.55 25.20 11.34
C ILE A 354 5.36 25.47 10.40
N LEU A 355 4.73 26.63 10.54
CA LEU A 355 3.60 27.03 9.71
C LEU A 355 3.95 27.00 8.22
N PHE A 356 5.18 27.39 7.84
CA PHE A 356 5.56 27.38 6.43
C PHE A 356 5.73 25.99 5.84
N ARG A 357 6.31 25.06 6.60
CA ARG A 357 6.37 23.67 6.16
C ARG A 357 4.97 23.08 6.06
N TRP A 358 4.13 23.35 7.05
CA TRP A 358 2.74 22.91 7.08
C TRP A 358 1.95 23.42 5.86
N LEU A 359 2.00 24.72 5.58
CA LEU A 359 1.33 25.35 4.43
C LEU A 359 1.91 24.89 3.08
N ARG A 360 3.15 24.39 3.03
CA ARG A 360 3.74 23.83 1.81
C ARG A 360 3.19 22.43 1.52
N VAL A 361 3.11 21.57 2.54
CA VAL A 361 2.77 20.14 2.36
C VAL A 361 1.26 19.92 2.33
N THR A 362 0.53 20.58 3.22
CA THR A 362 -0.90 20.31 3.47
C THR A 362 -1.81 20.49 2.25
N PRO A 363 -1.68 21.55 1.42
CA PRO A 363 -2.61 21.74 0.31
C PRO A 363 -2.59 20.60 -0.70
N VAL A 364 -1.39 20.16 -1.06
CA VAL A 364 -1.16 19.03 -1.99
C VAL A 364 -1.70 17.74 -1.38
N TYR A 365 -1.46 17.54 -0.08
CA TYR A 365 -1.93 16.38 0.65
C TYR A 365 -3.46 16.29 0.70
N MET A 366 -4.13 17.42 0.94
CA MET A 366 -5.58 17.50 1.01
C MET A 366 -6.26 17.33 -0.35
N VAL A 367 -5.63 17.75 -1.45
CA VAL A 367 -6.14 17.47 -2.79
C VAL A 367 -6.16 15.97 -3.06
N VAL A 368 -5.10 15.24 -2.70
CA VAL A 368 -5.05 13.78 -2.90
C VAL A 368 -6.04 13.05 -1.99
N ILE A 369 -6.14 13.45 -0.71
CA ILE A 369 -7.14 12.89 0.22
C ILE A 369 -8.56 13.18 -0.27
N GLY A 370 -8.83 14.42 -0.71
CA GLY A 370 -10.11 14.82 -1.27
C GLY A 370 -10.47 14.01 -2.51
N PHE A 371 -9.51 13.76 -3.41
CA PHE A 371 -9.70 12.91 -4.57
C PHE A 371 -10.05 11.46 -4.16
N CYS A 372 -9.31 10.89 -3.20
CA CYS A 372 -9.58 9.54 -2.70
C CYS A 372 -10.93 9.44 -1.96
N ALA A 373 -11.28 10.45 -1.18
CA ALA A 373 -12.49 10.47 -0.39
C ALA A 373 -13.74 10.73 -1.25
N LEU A 374 -13.65 11.61 -2.24
CA LEU A 374 -14.82 12.18 -2.92
C LEU A 374 -14.98 11.72 -4.37
N ILE A 375 -13.87 11.46 -5.08
CA ILE A 375 -13.90 11.14 -6.52
C ILE A 375 -13.74 9.65 -6.76
N LEU A 376 -12.75 8.99 -6.14
CA LEU A 376 -12.54 7.56 -6.38
C LEU A 376 -13.80 6.70 -6.12
N PRO A 377 -14.64 6.92 -5.09
CA PRO A 377 -15.81 6.07 -4.83
C PRO A 377 -16.85 6.00 -5.95
N ILE A 378 -16.92 7.02 -6.82
CA ILE A 378 -17.87 7.08 -7.95
C ILE A 378 -17.34 6.33 -9.18
N SER A 379 -16.07 5.94 -9.16
CA SER A 379 -15.46 5.20 -10.26
C SER A 379 -16.07 3.80 -10.32
N GLU A 380 -16.09 3.24 -11.53
CA GLU A 380 -16.35 1.81 -11.69
C GLU A 380 -15.24 1.02 -10.99
N GLY A 381 -15.54 -0.17 -10.50
CA GLY A 381 -14.55 -1.00 -9.81
C GLY A 381 -14.68 -2.46 -10.22
N GLY A 382 -13.91 -3.33 -9.55
CA GLY A 382 -13.96 -4.78 -9.73
C GLY A 382 -14.60 -5.54 -8.56
N PRO A 383 -14.41 -6.87 -8.50
CA PRO A 383 -14.98 -7.75 -7.49
C PRO A 383 -14.79 -7.30 -6.02
N PHE A 384 -13.69 -6.60 -5.71
CA PHE A 384 -13.40 -6.11 -4.35
C PHE A 384 -13.77 -4.64 -4.12
N TRP A 385 -14.37 -3.96 -5.08
CA TRP A 385 -14.64 -2.53 -4.98
C TRP A 385 -15.49 -2.18 -3.76
N LYS A 386 -16.60 -2.90 -3.55
CA LYS A 386 -17.49 -2.67 -2.42
C LYS A 386 -16.87 -3.06 -1.07
N SER A 387 -16.17 -4.19 -0.99
CA SER A 387 -15.60 -4.68 0.27
C SER A 387 -14.36 -3.88 0.71
N GLU A 388 -13.48 -3.52 -0.22
CA GLU A 388 -12.18 -2.90 0.06
C GLU A 388 -12.16 -1.42 -0.30
N GLY A 389 -12.55 -1.09 -1.54
CA GLY A 389 -12.49 0.27 -2.09
C GLY A 389 -13.36 1.23 -1.31
N LEU A 390 -14.67 0.97 -1.26
CA LEU A 390 -15.63 1.82 -0.55
C LEU A 390 -15.33 1.92 0.95
N THR A 391 -14.90 0.82 1.58
CA THR A 391 -14.45 0.83 2.98
C THR A 391 -13.29 1.80 3.18
N ARG A 392 -12.22 1.69 2.38
CA ARG A 392 -11.04 2.58 2.48
C ARG A 392 -11.39 4.04 2.20
N TYR A 393 -12.16 4.33 1.15
CA TYR A 393 -12.52 5.71 0.84
C TYR A 393 -13.50 6.31 1.86
N SER A 394 -14.33 5.48 2.50
CA SER A 394 -15.11 5.92 3.67
C SER A 394 -14.21 6.27 4.87
N ASN A 395 -13.11 5.53 5.08
CA ASN A 395 -12.12 5.88 6.10
C ASN A 395 -11.47 7.23 5.77
N CYS A 396 -11.15 7.50 4.50
CA CYS A 396 -10.69 8.82 4.06
C CYS A 396 -11.69 9.93 4.43
N ARG A 397 -12.99 9.73 4.16
CA ARG A 397 -14.06 10.70 4.49
C ARG A 397 -14.25 10.90 5.99
N ARG A 398 -14.03 9.88 6.83
CA ARG A 398 -14.17 9.99 8.29
C ARG A 398 -12.95 10.63 8.94
N ASN A 399 -11.76 10.29 8.47
CA ASN A 399 -10.50 10.61 9.15
C ASN A 399 -9.66 11.71 8.44
N TRP A 400 -10.19 12.40 7.42
CA TRP A 400 -9.45 13.43 6.65
C TRP A 400 -8.78 14.51 7.52
N TRP A 401 -9.42 14.93 8.61
CA TRP A 401 -8.94 15.97 9.51
C TRP A 401 -7.63 15.58 10.23
N THR A 402 -7.41 14.28 10.45
CA THR A 402 -6.20 13.77 11.11
C THR A 402 -4.94 14.01 10.27
N TYR A 403 -5.10 14.08 8.95
CA TYR A 403 -4.02 14.31 7.99
C TYR A 403 -3.62 15.79 7.91
N ILE A 404 -4.55 16.70 8.18
CA ILE A 404 -4.26 18.15 8.33
C ILE A 404 -3.41 18.38 9.58
N LEU A 405 -3.74 17.68 10.66
CA LEU A 405 -3.03 17.79 11.93
C LEU A 405 -1.75 16.94 11.98
N PHE A 406 -1.50 16.09 10.98
CA PHE A 406 -0.38 15.15 10.94
C PHE A 406 -0.36 14.21 12.17
N ILE A 407 -1.53 13.73 12.61
CA ILE A 407 -1.67 12.80 13.75
C ILE A 407 -2.24 11.43 13.34
N ASN A 408 -2.42 11.19 12.04
CA ASN A 408 -2.95 9.95 11.48
C ASN A 408 -2.10 8.70 11.78
N ASN A 409 -0.85 8.86 12.23
CA ASN A 409 -0.03 7.74 12.67
C ASN A 409 -0.20 7.40 14.17
N TYR A 410 -1.03 8.17 14.89
CA TYR A 410 -1.39 7.89 16.28
C TYR A 410 -2.88 7.65 16.49
N TYR A 411 -3.72 8.27 15.69
CA TYR A 411 -5.17 8.15 15.75
C TYR A 411 -5.68 7.15 14.72
N LYS A 412 -6.37 6.10 15.18
CA LYS A 412 -7.01 5.06 14.36
C LYS A 412 -6.16 4.60 13.16
N THR A 413 -4.94 4.16 13.45
CA THR A 413 -3.95 3.77 12.44
C THR A 413 -4.47 2.63 11.53
N GLU A 414 -5.37 1.80 12.04
CA GLU A 414 -6.05 0.72 11.32
C GLU A 414 -7.05 1.22 10.26
N GLU A 415 -7.55 2.46 10.39
CA GLU A 415 -8.46 3.10 9.45
C GLU A 415 -7.72 4.12 8.54
N GLU A 416 -6.52 3.79 8.06
CA GLU A 416 -5.75 4.69 7.21
C GLU A 416 -6.32 4.82 5.77
N CYS A 417 -6.31 6.06 5.27
CA CYS A 417 -6.68 6.43 3.91
C CYS A 417 -5.56 6.15 2.89
N LEU A 418 -4.33 6.56 3.21
CA LEU A 418 -3.17 6.48 2.31
C LEU A 418 -2.03 5.73 2.99
N ILE A 419 -1.52 4.65 2.38
CA ILE A 419 -0.44 3.83 2.96
C ILE A 419 0.81 4.63 3.38
N PRO A 420 1.36 5.56 2.57
CA PRO A 420 2.58 6.29 2.93
C PRO A 420 2.31 7.48 3.87
N SER A 421 1.06 7.70 4.29
CA SER A 421 0.67 8.87 5.09
C SER A 421 1.34 8.94 6.46
N TRP A 422 1.64 7.80 7.08
CA TRP A 422 2.32 7.77 8.37
C TRP A 422 3.70 8.44 8.29
N TYR A 423 4.41 8.31 7.16
CA TYR A 423 5.71 8.94 6.97
C TYR A 423 5.62 10.47 7.02
N LEU A 424 4.60 11.06 6.39
CA LEU A 424 4.40 12.51 6.41
C LEU A 424 4.09 13.01 7.83
N ALA A 425 3.32 12.25 8.60
CA ALA A 425 3.05 12.55 10.00
C ALA A 425 4.33 12.53 10.85
N VAL A 426 5.11 11.46 10.73
CA VAL A 426 6.41 11.32 11.39
C VAL A 426 7.36 12.47 11.02
N ASP A 427 7.47 12.79 9.73
CA ASP A 427 8.35 13.85 9.23
C ASP A 427 7.95 15.23 9.77
N MET A 428 6.66 15.57 9.78
CA MET A 428 6.18 16.83 10.34
C MET A 428 6.42 16.93 11.84
N GLN A 429 6.13 15.85 12.59
CA GLN A 429 6.34 15.82 14.05
C GLN A 429 7.82 15.94 14.42
N LEU A 430 8.71 15.23 13.73
CA LEU A 430 10.16 15.34 13.93
C LEU A 430 10.70 16.69 13.47
N PHE A 431 10.09 17.32 12.46
CA PHE A 431 10.43 18.68 12.07
C PHE A 431 10.10 19.72 13.13
N VAL A 432 8.99 19.56 13.87
CA VAL A 432 8.68 20.42 15.03
C VAL A 432 9.79 20.31 16.07
N ILE A 433 10.21 19.09 16.43
CA ILE A 433 11.33 18.86 17.36
C ILE A 433 12.61 19.51 16.82
N CYS A 434 12.93 19.29 15.54
CA CYS A 434 14.08 19.89 14.86
C CYS A 434 14.09 21.41 14.95
N THR A 435 12.93 22.05 14.81
CA THR A 435 12.79 23.51 14.88
C THR A 435 13.01 24.01 16.31
N VAL A 436 12.50 23.30 17.31
CA VAL A 436 12.73 23.63 18.73
C VAL A 436 14.21 23.50 19.09
N VAL A 437 14.87 22.40 18.68
CA VAL A 437 16.32 22.20 18.89
C VAL A 437 17.14 23.26 18.14
N GLY A 438 16.75 23.57 16.90
CA GLY A 438 17.32 24.68 16.14
C GLY A 438 17.23 25.99 16.93
N TYR A 439 16.07 26.31 17.51
CA TYR A 439 15.90 27.52 18.30
C TYR A 439 16.83 27.61 19.52
N VAL A 440 17.07 26.49 20.21
CA VAL A 440 18.07 26.42 21.29
C VAL A 440 19.50 26.69 20.78
N THR A 441 19.78 26.36 19.51
CA THR A 441 21.07 26.62 18.86
C THR A 441 21.43 28.10 18.77
N LEU A 442 20.42 28.98 18.69
CA LEU A 442 20.64 30.43 18.74
C LEU A 442 21.27 30.88 20.07
N LYS A 443 21.04 30.13 21.15
CA LYS A 443 21.52 30.47 22.49
C LYS A 443 22.89 29.85 22.78
N ASN A 444 23.06 28.55 22.51
CA ASN A 444 24.31 27.84 22.83
C ASN A 444 24.55 26.59 21.97
N ARG A 445 25.58 26.62 21.11
CA ARG A 445 25.94 25.50 20.22
C ARG A 445 26.39 24.24 20.96
N LYS A 446 27.04 24.34 22.13
CA LYS A 446 27.53 23.18 22.89
C LYS A 446 26.38 22.38 23.53
N ILE A 447 25.37 23.09 24.03
CA ILE A 447 24.16 22.46 24.61
C ILE A 447 23.42 21.65 23.54
N VAL A 448 23.41 22.11 22.30
CA VAL A 448 22.67 21.44 21.23
C VAL A 448 23.28 20.10 20.85
N SER A 449 24.62 19.97 20.81
CA SER A 449 25.24 18.67 20.62
C SER A 449 24.84 17.68 21.71
N ALA A 450 24.76 18.13 22.97
CA ALA A 450 24.27 17.30 24.08
C ALA A 450 22.78 16.91 23.89
N ILE A 451 21.92 17.86 23.49
CA ILE A 451 20.50 17.59 23.22
C ILE A 451 20.33 16.56 22.10
N ILE A 452 21.05 16.72 20.97
CA ILE A 452 20.97 15.76 19.85
C ILE A 452 21.45 14.37 20.28
N SER A 453 22.52 14.28 21.08
CA SER A 453 22.98 13.01 21.65
C SER A 453 21.92 12.37 22.56
N ILE A 454 21.27 13.13 23.43
CA ILE A 454 20.18 12.64 24.28
C ILE A 454 19.00 12.15 23.44
N LEU A 455 18.61 12.91 22.40
CA LEU A 455 17.53 12.53 21.49
C LEU A 455 17.86 11.26 20.70
N LEU A 456 19.12 11.09 20.27
CA LEU A 456 19.59 9.86 19.63
C LEU A 456 19.50 8.67 20.58
N LEU A 457 19.98 8.80 21.82
CA LEU A 457 19.87 7.75 22.84
C LEU A 457 18.40 7.40 23.13
N ALA A 458 17.54 8.42 23.30
CA ALA A 458 16.11 8.22 23.50
C ALA A 458 15.45 7.51 22.30
N SER A 459 15.88 7.83 21.07
CA SER A 459 15.37 7.19 19.85
C SER A 459 15.80 5.73 19.66
N ILE A 460 16.69 5.23 20.51
CA ILE A 460 17.07 3.80 20.58
C ILE A 460 16.38 3.16 21.79
N ALA A 461 16.43 3.82 22.95
CA ALA A 461 15.89 3.32 24.20
C ALA A 461 14.36 3.15 24.17
N LEU A 462 13.63 4.10 23.58
CA LEU A 462 12.16 4.02 23.48
C LEU A 462 11.72 2.84 22.60
N PRO A 463 12.23 2.66 21.36
CA PRO A 463 11.92 1.44 20.61
C PRO A 463 12.33 0.16 21.32
N ALA A 464 13.50 0.12 21.96
CA ALA A 464 13.93 -1.05 22.72
C ALA A 464 12.95 -1.42 23.84
N TYR A 465 12.44 -0.42 24.57
CA TYR A 465 11.41 -0.61 25.58
C TYR A 465 10.09 -1.12 24.98
N VAL A 466 9.65 -0.57 23.84
CA VAL A 466 8.42 -1.02 23.15
C VAL A 466 8.54 -2.49 22.71
N PHE A 467 9.66 -2.89 22.10
CA PHE A 467 9.91 -4.28 21.73
C PHE A 467 9.97 -5.20 22.94
N TYR A 468 10.57 -4.75 24.04
CA TYR A 468 10.70 -5.54 25.26
C TYR A 468 9.34 -5.78 25.94
N GLN A 469 8.55 -4.73 26.11
CA GLN A 469 7.24 -4.80 26.77
C GLN A 469 6.21 -5.56 25.92
N GLY A 470 6.12 -5.21 24.63
CA GLY A 470 5.13 -5.81 23.73
C GLY A 470 5.50 -7.21 23.23
N LYS A 471 6.74 -7.66 23.44
CA LYS A 471 7.29 -8.91 22.89
C LYS A 471 7.07 -9.04 21.37
N TYR A 472 7.14 -7.89 20.68
CA TYR A 472 6.86 -7.78 19.26
C TYR A 472 7.97 -8.38 18.39
N ASN A 473 7.62 -8.81 17.18
CA ASN A 473 8.60 -9.21 16.18
C ASN A 473 9.35 -7.98 15.66
N ALA A 474 10.67 -8.08 15.50
CA ALA A 474 11.47 -6.94 15.04
C ALA A 474 11.29 -6.60 13.56
N VAL A 475 10.68 -7.52 12.79
CA VAL A 475 10.35 -7.37 11.37
C VAL A 475 8.87 -7.67 11.19
N ILE A 476 8.19 -6.88 10.35
CA ILE A 476 6.82 -7.17 9.93
C ILE A 476 6.85 -8.40 9.03
N LYS A 477 6.19 -9.47 9.47
CA LYS A 477 6.06 -10.72 8.72
C LYS A 477 4.90 -10.60 7.73
N PHE A 478 5.20 -10.18 6.51
CA PHE A 478 4.24 -10.10 5.39
C PHE A 478 3.85 -11.49 4.86
N TYR A 479 3.44 -12.42 5.72
CA TYR A 479 2.94 -13.72 5.30
C TYR A 479 1.53 -13.60 4.72
N LEU A 480 1.21 -14.45 3.74
CA LEU A 480 -0.03 -14.37 2.95
C LEU A 480 -1.31 -14.47 3.80
N ASN A 481 -1.28 -15.17 4.94
CA ASN A 481 -2.44 -15.26 5.84
C ASN A 481 -2.67 -13.97 6.65
N TYR A 482 -1.61 -13.23 6.97
CA TYR A 482 -1.69 -12.03 7.81
C TYR A 482 -1.85 -10.76 6.98
N LEU A 483 -1.35 -10.78 5.74
CA LEU A 483 -1.40 -9.66 4.79
C LEU A 483 -2.80 -9.04 4.66
N PRO A 484 -3.92 -9.75 4.48
CA PRO A 484 -5.22 -9.09 4.36
C PRO A 484 -5.59 -8.17 5.53
N ASN A 485 -5.13 -8.51 6.75
CA ASN A 485 -5.44 -7.79 7.99
C ASN A 485 -4.25 -7.02 8.56
N TYR A 486 -3.14 -6.89 7.83
CA TYR A 486 -1.88 -6.40 8.39
C TYR A 486 -1.97 -5.01 9.05
N PHE A 487 -2.88 -4.16 8.59
CA PHE A 487 -3.12 -2.83 9.16
C PHE A 487 -3.70 -2.87 10.58
N HIS A 488 -4.32 -3.98 10.96
CA HIS A 488 -4.90 -4.21 12.29
C HIS A 488 -3.93 -4.98 13.21
N GLU A 489 -2.80 -5.45 12.69
CA GLU A 489 -1.81 -6.18 13.46
C GLU A 489 -1.06 -5.24 14.41
N GLU A 490 -0.92 -5.65 15.67
CA GLU A 490 -0.25 -4.84 16.69
C GLU A 490 1.22 -4.57 16.34
N ASP A 491 1.91 -5.54 15.74
CA ASP A 491 3.29 -5.39 15.25
C ASP A 491 3.39 -4.20 14.29
N TYR A 492 2.44 -4.02 13.36
CA TYR A 492 2.42 -2.88 12.44
C TYR A 492 2.14 -1.57 13.18
N ILE A 493 1.06 -1.54 13.99
CA ILE A 493 0.59 -0.31 14.64
C ILE A 493 1.62 0.22 15.64
N ASN A 494 2.22 -0.66 16.45
CA ASN A 494 3.05 -0.26 17.58
C ASN A 494 4.54 -0.20 17.25
N THR A 495 5.02 -0.95 16.25
CA THR A 495 6.46 -0.98 15.92
C THR A 495 6.88 -0.23 14.67
N TYR A 496 5.93 0.14 13.81
CA TYR A 496 6.25 0.67 12.49
C TYR A 496 5.86 2.14 12.28
N THR A 497 4.61 2.50 12.56
CA THR A 497 4.01 3.80 12.17
C THR A 497 4.24 4.92 13.18
N ARG A 498 4.43 4.58 14.47
CA ARG A 498 4.63 5.57 15.55
C ARG A 498 5.95 6.33 15.38
N THR A 499 5.93 7.62 15.70
CA THR A 499 7.06 8.53 15.45
C THR A 499 8.33 8.18 16.21
N HIS A 500 8.20 7.77 17.48
CA HIS A 500 9.35 7.37 18.29
C HIS A 500 10.05 6.11 17.75
N MET A 501 9.33 5.24 17.03
CA MET A 501 9.90 4.06 16.35
C MET A 501 10.73 4.43 15.10
N ARG A 502 10.62 5.68 14.64
CA ARG A 502 11.21 6.19 13.40
C ARG A 502 12.09 7.41 13.59
N ALA A 503 12.35 7.82 14.84
CA ALA A 503 13.04 9.08 15.12
C ALA A 503 14.56 9.02 14.86
N SER A 504 15.18 7.84 15.02
CA SER A 504 16.65 7.71 14.98
C SER A 504 17.31 8.15 13.66
N PRO A 505 16.77 7.85 12.46
CA PRO A 505 17.36 8.34 11.21
C PRO A 505 17.28 9.85 11.08
N TYR A 506 16.19 10.48 11.56
CA TYR A 506 16.01 11.93 11.47
C TYR A 506 17.04 12.65 12.35
N PHE A 507 17.21 12.21 13.60
CA PHE A 507 18.21 12.77 14.50
C PHE A 507 19.65 12.50 14.03
N ALA A 508 19.91 11.34 13.42
CA ALA A 508 21.20 11.07 12.77
C ALA A 508 21.47 12.08 11.64
N GLY A 509 20.44 12.47 10.89
CA GLY A 509 20.51 13.52 9.87
C GLY A 509 20.84 14.89 10.45
N MET A 510 20.22 15.26 11.59
CA MET A 510 20.57 16.49 12.31
C MET A 510 22.03 16.50 12.76
N ALA A 511 22.52 15.38 13.30
CA ALA A 511 23.93 15.23 13.68
C ALA A 511 24.86 15.32 12.45
N THR A 512 24.46 14.71 11.32
CA THR A 512 25.20 14.78 10.06
C THR A 512 25.30 16.21 9.56
N ALA A 513 24.24 17.03 9.71
CA ALA A 513 24.28 18.44 9.33
C ALA A 513 25.26 19.26 10.18
N LEU A 514 25.39 18.98 11.49
CA LEU A 514 26.42 19.61 12.33
C LEU A 514 27.82 19.26 11.86
N LEU A 515 28.07 17.97 11.62
CA LEU A 515 29.36 17.49 11.15
C LEU A 515 29.70 18.05 9.77
N TYR A 516 28.74 18.07 8.85
CA TYR A 516 28.90 18.64 7.52
C TYR A 516 29.36 20.10 7.57
N ILE A 517 28.69 20.97 8.34
CA ILE A 517 29.10 22.37 8.45
C ILE A 517 30.50 22.49 9.06
N HIS A 518 30.82 21.69 10.08
CA HIS A 518 32.14 21.70 10.69
C HIS A 518 33.24 21.31 9.68
N LEU A 519 33.03 20.25 8.90
CA LEU A 519 33.97 19.79 7.88
C LEU A 519 34.14 20.81 6.75
N GLN A 520 33.03 21.40 6.28
CA GLN A 520 33.04 22.44 5.24
C GLN A 520 33.81 23.68 5.68
N LYS A 521 33.59 24.17 6.92
CA LYS A 521 34.33 25.32 7.45
C LYS A 521 35.84 25.09 7.53
N ASN A 522 36.24 23.85 7.75
CA ASN A 522 37.64 23.46 7.84
C ASN A 522 38.23 23.01 6.49
N ASN A 523 37.45 23.07 5.39
CA ASN A 523 37.82 22.52 4.08
C ASN A 523 38.40 21.09 4.16
N PHE A 524 37.86 20.29 5.09
CA PHE A 524 38.40 18.97 5.39
C PHE A 524 38.06 17.99 4.27
N LYS A 525 39.06 17.21 3.83
CA LYS A 525 38.89 16.11 2.86
C LYS A 525 39.36 14.80 3.48
N PHE A 526 38.54 13.76 3.33
CA PHE A 526 38.92 12.41 3.73
C PHE A 526 40.04 11.88 2.85
N ASN A 527 41.03 11.22 3.46
CA ASN A 527 42.08 10.53 2.73
C ASN A 527 41.56 9.22 2.10
N LYS A 528 42.33 8.62 1.18
CA LYS A 528 41.90 7.41 0.45
C LYS A 528 41.56 6.23 1.38
N TRP A 529 42.28 6.09 2.49
CA TRP A 529 42.03 5.04 3.47
C TRP A 529 40.73 5.25 4.22
N GLN A 530 40.46 6.46 4.72
CA GLN A 530 39.20 6.84 5.36
C GLN A 530 38.03 6.68 4.40
N MET A 531 38.20 7.08 3.14
CA MET A 531 37.20 6.86 2.09
C MET A 531 36.92 5.37 1.90
N GLY A 532 37.96 4.55 1.77
CA GLY A 532 37.82 3.09 1.60
C GLY A 532 37.14 2.42 2.80
N THR A 533 37.66 2.63 4.02
CA THR A 533 37.15 1.99 5.23
C THR A 533 35.72 2.42 5.56
N GLY A 534 35.43 3.72 5.51
CA GLY A 534 34.07 4.22 5.76
C GLY A 534 33.08 3.71 4.72
N THR A 535 33.47 3.59 3.45
CA THR A 535 32.59 3.05 2.40
C THR A 535 32.32 1.57 2.58
N VAL A 536 33.35 0.77 2.92
CA VAL A 536 33.16 -0.65 3.23
C VAL A 536 32.23 -0.81 4.43
N LEU A 537 32.41 -0.03 5.50
CA LEU A 537 31.52 -0.05 6.66
C LEU A 537 30.08 0.36 6.30
N ALA A 538 29.90 1.40 5.49
CA ALA A 538 28.58 1.83 5.04
C ALA A 538 27.88 0.75 4.20
N VAL A 539 28.61 0.08 3.30
CA VAL A 539 28.09 -1.04 2.51
C VAL A 539 27.72 -2.21 3.43
N LEU A 540 28.59 -2.57 4.38
CA LEU A 540 28.32 -3.63 5.36
C LEU A 540 27.09 -3.31 6.22
N PHE A 541 26.91 -2.08 6.67
CA PHE A 541 25.72 -1.67 7.43
C PHE A 541 24.46 -1.68 6.57
N THR A 542 24.53 -1.21 5.32
CA THR A 542 23.37 -1.17 4.41
C THR A 542 22.93 -2.58 4.02
N ILE A 543 23.85 -3.40 3.51
CA ILE A 543 23.59 -4.79 3.11
C ILE A 543 23.27 -5.63 4.35
N GLY A 544 24.02 -5.44 5.44
CA GLY A 544 23.84 -6.15 6.69
C GLY A 544 22.45 -5.90 7.27
N THR A 545 21.99 -4.66 7.37
CA THR A 545 20.63 -4.37 7.88
C THR A 545 19.53 -4.95 7.00
N LEU A 546 19.70 -4.96 5.67
CA LEU A 546 18.75 -5.59 4.74
C LEU A 546 18.70 -7.11 4.89
N LEU A 547 19.85 -7.78 4.78
CA LEU A 547 19.94 -9.24 4.68
C LEU A 547 19.89 -9.95 6.03
N SER A 548 20.34 -9.33 7.13
CA SER A 548 20.27 -9.96 8.47
C SER A 548 18.84 -10.18 8.96
N ALA A 549 17.83 -9.50 8.37
CA ALA A 549 16.43 -9.82 8.61
C ALA A 549 16.05 -11.26 8.23
N TRP A 550 16.88 -11.94 7.43
CA TRP A 550 16.67 -13.32 7.01
C TRP A 550 16.42 -14.26 8.21
N ILE A 551 17.10 -14.03 9.34
CA ILE A 551 16.98 -14.84 10.56
C ILE A 551 15.52 -14.89 11.04
N PHE A 552 14.75 -13.81 10.88
CA PHE A 552 13.33 -13.74 11.28
C PHE A 552 12.38 -14.49 10.34
N PHE A 553 12.87 -14.91 9.17
CA PHE A 553 12.13 -15.65 8.14
C PHE A 553 12.56 -17.11 8.04
N ILE A 554 13.51 -17.58 8.85
CA ILE A 554 13.96 -18.98 8.84
C ILE A 554 12.80 -19.87 9.34
N PRO A 555 12.38 -20.88 8.55
CA PRO A 555 11.36 -21.85 8.98
C PRO A 555 11.65 -22.46 10.35
N GLY A 556 10.65 -22.48 11.23
CA GLY A 556 10.74 -23.16 12.53
C GLY A 556 11.70 -22.52 13.53
N HIS A 557 12.35 -21.42 13.17
CA HIS A 557 13.24 -20.69 14.08
C HIS A 557 12.42 -19.72 14.94
N GLU A 558 12.42 -19.93 16.25
CA GLU A 558 11.90 -18.97 17.21
C GLU A 558 12.98 -17.95 17.57
N THR A 559 12.70 -16.66 17.35
CA THR A 559 13.65 -15.59 17.62
C THR A 559 13.59 -15.16 19.07
N SER A 560 14.75 -15.05 19.73
CA SER A 560 14.81 -14.61 21.12
C SER A 560 14.33 -13.16 21.28
N LEU A 561 13.76 -12.84 22.45
CA LEU A 561 13.33 -11.48 22.77
C LEU A 561 14.47 -10.47 22.66
N ILE A 562 15.68 -10.84 23.10
CA ILE A 562 16.86 -9.98 23.05
C ILE A 562 17.21 -9.64 21.59
N LEU A 563 17.18 -10.65 20.69
CA LEU A 563 17.44 -10.41 19.27
C LEU A 563 16.40 -9.46 18.67
N ASN A 564 15.12 -9.63 19.02
CA ASN A 564 14.06 -8.75 18.56
C ASN A 564 14.28 -7.30 19.03
N VAL A 565 14.62 -7.11 20.31
CA VAL A 565 14.87 -5.78 20.90
C VAL A 565 16.08 -5.11 20.25
N LEU A 566 17.20 -5.82 20.10
CA LEU A 566 18.42 -5.27 19.51
C LEU A 566 18.23 -4.93 18.04
N TYR A 567 17.69 -5.86 17.25
CA TYR A 567 17.46 -5.63 15.83
C TYR A 567 16.44 -4.49 15.61
N GLY A 568 15.30 -4.56 16.30
CA GLY A 568 14.21 -3.62 16.14
C GLY A 568 14.55 -2.19 16.57
N SER A 569 15.49 -2.00 17.50
CA SER A 569 15.91 -0.66 17.95
C SER A 569 17.10 -0.09 17.16
N LEU A 570 18.02 -0.94 16.67
CA LEU A 570 19.28 -0.49 16.06
C LEU A 570 19.27 -0.46 14.52
N ASN A 571 18.49 -1.32 13.85
CA ASN A 571 18.58 -1.49 12.40
C ASN A 571 18.37 -0.17 11.61
N ARG A 572 17.40 0.65 12.01
CA ARG A 572 17.08 1.95 11.38
C ARG A 572 18.21 2.96 11.56
N LEU A 573 18.86 2.94 12.73
CA LEU A 573 20.01 3.81 13.00
C LEU A 573 21.22 3.38 12.19
N LEU A 574 21.52 2.08 12.12
CA LEU A 574 22.65 1.57 11.32
C LEU A 574 22.50 1.92 9.84
N TRP A 575 21.30 1.78 9.28
CA TRP A 575 20.97 2.26 7.94
C TRP A 575 21.24 3.76 7.78
N ALA A 576 20.77 4.56 8.75
CA ALA A 576 20.96 6.00 8.73
C ALA A 576 22.43 6.42 8.83
N LEU A 577 23.23 5.73 9.65
CA LEU A 577 24.67 5.98 9.79
C LEU A 577 25.43 5.64 8.51
N ALA A 578 25.06 4.55 7.83
CA ALA A 578 25.64 4.20 6.54
C ALA A 578 25.41 5.29 5.49
N LEU A 579 24.18 5.80 5.40
CA LEU A 579 23.85 6.87 4.47
C LEU A 579 24.38 8.24 4.92
N ALA A 580 24.51 8.49 6.23
CA ALA A 580 25.16 9.69 6.75
C ALA A 580 26.63 9.74 6.32
N TRP A 581 27.34 8.61 6.33
CA TRP A 581 28.67 8.51 5.77
C TRP A 581 28.70 8.88 4.28
N VAL A 582 27.77 8.33 3.48
CA VAL A 582 27.67 8.67 2.05
C VAL A 582 27.46 10.17 1.86
N ILE A 583 26.60 10.81 2.66
CA ILE A 583 26.36 12.25 2.60
C ILE A 583 27.63 13.05 2.91
N LEU A 584 28.36 12.70 3.97
CA LEU A 584 29.57 13.42 4.38
C LEU A 584 30.72 13.21 3.40
N ALA A 585 30.96 11.97 2.97
CA ALA A 585 32.05 11.63 2.06
C ALA A 585 31.85 12.22 0.67
N GLU A 586 30.63 12.17 0.14
CA GLU A 586 30.31 12.74 -1.17
C GLU A 586 30.41 14.26 -1.18
N SER A 587 29.91 14.92 -0.12
CA SER A 587 29.87 16.39 -0.05
C SER A 587 31.23 17.05 0.26
N THR A 588 32.23 16.31 0.74
CA THR A 588 33.58 16.84 1.03
C THR A 588 34.65 16.34 0.06
N THR A 589 34.66 15.05 -0.26
CA THR A 589 35.71 14.42 -1.08
C THR A 589 35.19 13.94 -2.44
N GLY A 590 34.00 13.35 -2.47
CA GLY A 590 33.40 12.76 -3.67
C GLY A 590 33.79 11.29 -3.91
N PHE A 591 32.86 10.51 -4.46
CA PHE A 591 33.03 9.11 -4.87
C PHE A 591 33.44 8.89 -6.33
N GLY A 592 33.72 9.96 -7.09
CA GLY A 592 34.12 9.87 -8.50
C GLY A 592 32.97 9.43 -9.41
N MET A 593 32.97 8.18 -9.89
CA MET A 593 31.97 7.71 -10.86
C MET A 593 30.54 7.69 -10.29
N VAL A 594 30.39 7.29 -9.02
CA VAL A 594 29.08 7.31 -8.33
C VAL A 594 28.56 8.74 -8.20
N SER A 595 29.45 9.70 -7.93
CA SER A 595 29.13 11.13 -7.93
C SER A 595 28.60 11.57 -9.28
N HIS A 596 29.20 11.12 -10.39
CA HIS A 596 28.74 11.47 -11.72
C HIS A 596 27.32 10.95 -11.99
N ILE A 597 27.01 9.72 -11.54
CA ILE A 597 25.67 9.16 -11.71
C ILE A 597 24.66 9.98 -10.89
N LEU A 598 24.91 10.25 -9.60
CA LEU A 598 23.92 10.89 -8.71
C LEU A 598 23.76 12.40 -8.92
N ASN A 599 24.77 13.09 -9.46
CA ASN A 599 24.74 14.54 -9.69
C ASN A 599 24.12 14.96 -11.04
N GLN A 600 23.52 14.04 -11.78
CA GLN A 600 22.88 14.37 -13.06
C GLN A 600 21.74 15.39 -12.90
N ASN A 601 21.68 16.35 -13.82
CA ASN A 601 20.69 17.43 -13.79
C ASN A 601 19.25 16.92 -13.93
N VAL A 602 19.04 15.75 -14.53
CA VAL A 602 17.72 15.12 -14.68
C VAL A 602 17.05 14.86 -13.33
N TYR A 603 17.82 14.64 -12.26
CA TYR A 603 17.24 14.39 -10.94
C TYR A 603 16.73 15.63 -10.24
N ALA A 604 17.18 16.84 -10.62
CA ALA A 604 16.71 18.07 -10.00
C ALA A 604 15.18 18.25 -10.10
N PRO A 605 14.55 18.16 -11.30
CA PRO A 605 13.09 18.24 -11.40
C PRO A 605 12.39 17.04 -10.75
N LEU A 606 12.90 15.81 -10.91
CA LEU A 606 12.27 14.59 -10.36
C LEU A 606 12.27 14.59 -8.82
N SER A 607 13.36 15.04 -8.21
CA SER A 607 13.51 15.20 -6.75
C SER A 607 12.51 16.21 -6.16
N LYS A 608 12.20 17.29 -6.89
CA LYS A 608 11.18 18.27 -6.48
C LYS A 608 9.77 17.69 -6.50
N LEU A 609 9.48 16.76 -7.41
CA LEU A 609 8.17 16.08 -7.50
C LEU A 609 8.00 14.95 -6.49
N THR A 610 9.06 14.55 -5.76
CA THR A 610 9.06 13.35 -4.93
C THR A 610 7.99 13.36 -3.83
N LEU A 611 7.65 14.52 -3.26
CA LEU A 611 6.53 14.64 -2.31
C LEU A 611 5.19 14.26 -2.95
N SER A 612 4.90 14.84 -4.12
CA SER A 612 3.68 14.56 -4.86
C SER A 612 3.64 13.10 -5.33
N VAL A 613 4.77 12.55 -5.81
CA VAL A 613 4.89 11.12 -6.17
C VAL A 613 4.58 10.21 -4.96
N LEU A 614 5.12 10.54 -3.79
CA LEU A 614 4.91 9.75 -2.57
C LEU A 614 3.42 9.57 -2.24
N ILE A 615 2.59 10.60 -2.41
CA ILE A 615 1.18 10.51 -2.02
C ILE A 615 0.26 9.98 -3.13
N VAL A 616 0.65 10.07 -4.41
CA VAL A 616 -0.19 9.61 -5.53
C VAL A 616 0.03 8.15 -5.94
N HIS A 617 1.22 7.59 -5.71
CA HIS A 617 1.54 6.25 -6.22
C HIS A 617 0.73 5.13 -5.54
N THR A 618 0.51 5.18 -4.21
CA THR A 618 -0.26 4.12 -3.56
C THR A 618 -1.75 4.15 -3.87
N PRO A 619 -2.45 5.31 -3.95
CA PRO A 619 -3.81 5.34 -4.48
C PRO A 619 -3.92 4.77 -5.89
N LEU A 620 -2.95 5.07 -6.77
CA LEU A 620 -2.91 4.53 -8.13
C LEU A 620 -2.77 3.00 -8.10
N GLN A 621 -1.80 2.47 -7.34
CA GLN A 621 -1.58 1.03 -7.22
C GLN A 621 -2.80 0.30 -6.65
N GLN A 622 -3.43 0.88 -5.62
CA GLN A 622 -4.64 0.34 -5.01
C GLN A 622 -5.84 0.38 -5.96
N TYR A 623 -6.03 1.49 -6.67
CA TYR A 623 -7.09 1.58 -7.67
C TYR A 623 -6.93 0.50 -8.73
N LEU A 624 -5.72 0.31 -9.26
CA LEU A 624 -5.43 -0.75 -10.24
C LEU A 624 -5.67 -2.15 -9.68
N LEU A 625 -5.34 -2.40 -8.41
CA LEU A 625 -5.64 -3.67 -7.74
C LEU A 625 -7.15 -3.91 -7.63
N LEU A 626 -7.91 -2.90 -7.25
CA LEU A 626 -9.36 -2.99 -7.08
C LEU A 626 -10.13 -3.11 -8.40
N GLN A 627 -9.49 -2.78 -9.53
CA GLN A 627 -10.03 -2.97 -10.88
C GLN A 627 -9.81 -4.38 -11.44
N GLN A 628 -9.00 -5.22 -10.80
CA GLN A 628 -8.66 -6.53 -11.37
C GLN A 628 -9.89 -7.42 -11.54
N ARG A 629 -10.03 -7.98 -12.74
CA ARG A 629 -11.05 -8.99 -13.06
C ARG A 629 -10.52 -10.42 -12.95
N LEU A 630 -9.20 -10.58 -12.86
CA LEU A 630 -8.51 -11.86 -12.73
C LEU A 630 -7.36 -11.75 -11.72
N PRO A 631 -7.03 -12.81 -10.97
CA PRO A 631 -5.84 -12.86 -10.14
C PRO A 631 -4.56 -12.68 -10.95
N ASN A 632 -3.57 -11.97 -10.40
CA ASN A 632 -2.29 -11.78 -11.08
C ASN A 632 -1.33 -12.95 -10.81
N HIS A 633 -0.60 -13.36 -11.84
CA HIS A 633 0.61 -14.16 -11.65
C HIS A 633 1.75 -13.26 -11.16
N LEU A 634 2.39 -13.63 -10.05
CA LEU A 634 3.42 -12.81 -9.40
C LEU A 634 4.81 -13.39 -9.63
N ASP A 635 5.53 -12.78 -10.55
CA ASP A 635 6.96 -12.99 -10.78
C ASP A 635 7.74 -11.65 -10.72
N LEU A 636 9.07 -11.73 -10.81
CA LEU A 636 9.92 -10.54 -10.76
C LEU A 636 9.72 -9.66 -12.00
N THR A 637 9.64 -10.28 -13.19
CA THR A 637 9.54 -9.59 -14.48
C THR A 637 8.27 -8.74 -14.58
N MET A 638 7.12 -9.33 -14.27
CA MET A 638 5.82 -8.65 -14.25
C MET A 638 5.79 -7.55 -13.19
N THR A 639 6.39 -7.80 -12.02
CA THR A 639 6.49 -6.77 -10.96
C THR A 639 7.31 -5.57 -11.42
N ILE A 640 8.45 -5.79 -12.09
CA ILE A 640 9.27 -4.71 -12.67
C ILE A 640 8.48 -3.97 -13.75
N TRP A 641 7.82 -4.69 -14.65
CA TRP A 641 6.98 -4.09 -15.71
C TRP A 641 5.89 -3.17 -15.14
N MET A 642 5.13 -3.65 -14.16
CA MET A 642 4.11 -2.85 -13.46
C MET A 642 4.73 -1.65 -12.74
N THR A 643 5.90 -1.82 -12.12
CA THR A 643 6.60 -0.73 -11.43
C THR A 643 7.02 0.36 -12.41
N CYS A 644 7.47 0.03 -13.62
CA CYS A 644 7.79 1.02 -14.65
C CYS A 644 6.56 1.86 -15.02
N GLY A 645 5.39 1.22 -15.18
CA GLY A 645 4.11 1.91 -15.38
C GLY A 645 3.75 2.81 -14.20
N ASP A 646 3.90 2.31 -12.97
CA ASP A 646 3.62 3.08 -11.75
C ASP A 646 4.50 4.31 -11.64
N VAL A 647 5.80 4.19 -11.91
CA VAL A 647 6.75 5.30 -11.89
C VAL A 647 6.33 6.35 -12.93
N LEU A 648 6.12 5.94 -14.18
CA LEU A 648 5.77 6.88 -15.25
C LEU A 648 4.48 7.64 -14.94
N ILE A 649 3.41 6.94 -14.57
CA ILE A 649 2.11 7.55 -14.28
C ILE A 649 2.19 8.40 -13.01
N SER A 650 2.85 7.93 -11.95
CA SER A 650 2.96 8.68 -10.69
C SER A 650 3.74 9.98 -10.86
N TYR A 651 4.84 9.99 -11.62
CA TYR A 651 5.58 11.22 -11.93
C TYR A 651 4.79 12.17 -12.83
N THR A 652 3.98 11.63 -13.75
CA THR A 652 3.08 12.45 -14.59
C THR A 652 1.99 13.12 -13.76
N LEU A 653 1.30 12.36 -12.90
CA LEU A 653 0.29 12.90 -11.99
C LEU A 653 0.91 13.88 -10.98
N ALA A 654 2.10 13.58 -10.47
CA ALA A 654 2.83 14.47 -9.58
C ALA A 654 3.22 15.79 -10.27
N LEU A 655 3.58 15.76 -11.55
CA LEU A 655 3.86 16.98 -12.33
C LEU A 655 2.61 17.85 -12.46
N ILE A 656 1.46 17.25 -12.79
CA ILE A 656 0.18 17.96 -12.89
C ILE A 656 -0.16 18.59 -11.53
N LEU A 657 -0.08 17.82 -10.46
CA LEU A 657 -0.37 18.26 -9.10
C LEU A 657 0.59 19.38 -8.64
N TYR A 658 1.87 19.26 -8.99
CA TYR A 658 2.87 20.28 -8.70
C TYR A 658 2.55 21.60 -9.40
N LEU A 659 2.21 21.54 -10.69
CA LEU A 659 1.99 22.72 -11.53
C LEU A 659 0.68 23.45 -11.20
N ILE A 660 -0.38 22.71 -10.87
CA ILE A 660 -1.70 23.28 -10.57
C ILE A 660 -1.82 23.72 -9.11
N VAL A 661 -1.20 22.99 -8.18
CA VAL A 661 -1.43 23.16 -6.73
C VAL A 661 -0.15 23.55 -6.00
N GLU A 662 0.89 22.70 -6.01
CA GLU A 662 2.06 22.89 -5.14
C GLU A 662 2.80 24.21 -5.43
N ALA A 663 3.19 24.43 -6.67
CA ALA A 663 4.03 25.56 -7.06
C ALA A 663 3.31 26.90 -6.93
N PRO A 664 2.06 27.07 -7.41
CA PRO A 664 1.35 28.34 -7.26
C PRO A 664 1.10 28.72 -5.80
N LEU A 665 0.62 27.76 -4.98
CA LEU A 665 0.36 28.01 -3.57
C LEU A 665 1.65 28.30 -2.79
N SER A 666 2.73 27.56 -3.08
CA SER A 666 4.04 27.84 -2.47
C SER A 666 4.58 29.23 -2.86
N ASN A 667 4.37 29.66 -4.10
CA ASN A 667 4.78 31.00 -4.55
C ASN A 667 3.97 32.11 -3.88
N LEU A 668 2.65 31.93 -3.73
CA LEU A 668 1.79 32.86 -2.99
C LEU A 668 2.19 32.99 -1.53
N GLN A 669 2.55 31.86 -0.92
CA GLN A 669 3.03 31.80 0.45
C GLN A 669 4.27 32.68 0.67
N VAL A 670 5.22 32.65 -0.27
CA VAL A 670 6.43 33.51 -0.25
C VAL A 670 6.07 35.00 -0.38
N LEU A 671 5.04 35.35 -1.16
CA LEU A 671 4.59 36.74 -1.28
C LEU A 671 3.91 37.26 -0.01
N LEU A 672 2.99 36.47 0.56
CA LEU A 672 2.35 36.77 1.84
C LEU A 672 3.39 36.99 2.93
N LEU A 673 4.43 36.15 2.91
CA LEU A 673 5.59 36.23 3.77
C LEU A 673 6.34 37.55 3.68
N LYS A 674 6.69 37.97 2.46
CA LYS A 674 7.39 39.24 2.25
C LYS A 674 6.59 40.41 2.81
N LYS A 675 5.27 40.43 2.63
CA LYS A 675 4.38 41.46 3.17
C LYS A 675 4.31 41.44 4.70
N LEU A 676 4.18 40.25 5.30
CA LEU A 676 4.11 40.11 6.77
C LEU A 676 5.42 40.49 7.46
N LEU A 677 6.56 40.25 6.80
CA LEU A 677 7.88 40.59 7.31
C LEU A 677 8.30 42.03 7.00
N SER A 678 7.77 42.67 5.95
CA SER A 678 8.03 44.07 5.62
C SER A 678 7.21 45.08 6.43
N ASN A 679 6.10 44.63 7.04
CA ASN A 679 5.27 45.45 7.93
C ASN A 679 5.78 45.49 9.39
N LYS A 680 7.06 45.20 9.59
CA LYS A 680 7.82 45.38 10.84
C LYS A 680 9.17 45.99 10.50
#